data_AF-A0A1P9WUM5-F1
#
_entry.id   AF-A0A1P9WUM5-F1
#
_cell.length_a   1.000
_cell.length_b   1.000
_cell.length_c   1.000
_cell.angle_alpha   90.00
_cell.angle_beta   90.00
_cell.angle_gamma   90.00
#
_symmetry.space_group_name_H-M   'P 1'
#
loop_
_entity.id
_entity.type
_entity.pdbx_description
1 polymer ?
#
loop_
_entity_poly.entity_id
_entity_poly.type
_entity_poly.pdbx_seq_one_letter_code
_entity_poly.pdbx_strand_id
1 'polypeptide(L)'
;MKTIFAAIPFLIAVTCRQAPSQTTNAPDTQPSQNPPSARSGAVSRLGIRLLTTYTPEPKRQFNPGQFGLNSYFSPNYRFSVDFAATGTPAQRRAQGVNLFNMWAVSEADKPRLPLGDGLYYVSESGLHGELEGAGYYESSLQQYYTKIWQSCPAAGYGNEAGVRHLIFNIETGNLWSKDFYGGPKYPSWNDARNRRILCESDGQTRTLEQLHNSGLWEREMVVRRTNRLVLLMQVAKEKGKPGTLVSYGASLYQGRPRMDFANRNNVFQDGQADVTKIGGNAQGFIALRKPGGGTGTYRITGSQWDYEDVMLGYYYLFNFDIGRADYNDIWVNHKPGTQTYPYLWGRIKPIHIVADEKGYWQLNRRLMQLRQGKYRPTIRMMEPVYEGNTGGYVDGTILPNGDGEAARVPFPDLQNAWKEYDQSGRVVYEETPKVWQPPYLWYSRYVVHRFLEGDTPGAGFHVFPNDPRLVRRDPATVPGFNHHLHAYSSLFQARHDMQPYEKFYAGSTLVEDPDVQLNGSGPFQTYNGTQAYNYDDGKQNPPKPAYMLRYKPTATGWQVVVVGGMNQNWNEQRTDVLRVPGNGLNGNVFRVTLRGPSAHVFSFTVAKTDQKQVYQSSGSATGGRTAAIPDVPGYAGQVIGMPER
;
A
#
# COMPACT_ATOMS: atom_id res chain seq x y z
N MET A 1 56.96 -26.10 26.84
CA MET A 1 56.44 -27.50 26.74
C MET A 1 56.35 -27.81 25.25
N LYS A 2 57.38 -28.40 24.62
CA LYS A 2 57.63 -29.85 24.45
C LYS A 2 56.37 -30.56 23.87
N THR A 3 56.35 -31.20 22.69
CA THR A 3 57.40 -31.95 21.97
C THR A 3 57.01 -32.21 20.49
N ILE A 4 58.03 -32.33 19.64
CA ILE A 4 58.09 -32.86 18.25
C ILE A 4 58.20 -34.40 18.25
N PHE A 5 57.85 -35.10 17.15
CA PHE A 5 58.45 -36.33 16.53
C PHE A 5 57.35 -36.99 15.64
N ALA A 6 57.40 -37.22 14.32
CA ALA A 6 58.38 -37.58 13.26
C ALA A 6 58.49 -39.10 12.93
N ALA A 7 58.65 -39.39 11.61
CA ALA A 7 58.96 -40.64 10.85
C ALA A 7 57.76 -41.49 10.32
N ILE A 8 57.48 -41.74 9.01
CA ILE A 8 58.21 -42.20 7.78
C ILE A 8 58.57 -43.72 7.82
N PRO A 9 58.60 -44.55 6.73
CA PRO A 9 57.88 -44.66 5.42
C PRO A 9 57.39 -46.12 5.12
N PHE A 10 56.83 -46.42 3.94
CA PHE A 10 57.30 -47.52 3.05
C PHE A 10 56.66 -47.46 1.65
N LEU A 11 57.44 -47.88 0.66
CA LEU A 11 57.31 -47.73 -0.78
C LEU A 11 57.38 -49.12 -1.41
N ILE A 12 56.40 -49.56 -2.22
CA ILE A 12 56.60 -50.57 -3.30
C ILE A 12 55.65 -50.27 -4.46
N ALA A 13 56.24 -50.16 -5.64
CA ALA A 13 55.60 -50.06 -6.94
C ALA A 13 55.27 -51.44 -7.52
N VAL A 14 54.19 -51.56 -8.30
CA VAL A 14 54.08 -52.55 -9.38
C VAL A 14 53.48 -51.87 -10.59
N THR A 15 54.26 -51.88 -11.66
CA THR A 15 53.92 -51.46 -13.03
C THR A 15 53.36 -52.65 -13.81
N CYS A 16 52.43 -52.41 -14.74
CA CYS A 16 52.28 -53.20 -15.96
C CYS A 16 51.68 -52.35 -17.12
N ARG A 17 52.02 -52.77 -18.33
CA ARG A 17 52.28 -52.01 -19.57
C ARG A 17 51.05 -51.67 -20.45
N GLN A 18 51.16 -50.52 -21.12
CA GLN A 18 50.88 -50.14 -22.55
C GLN A 18 50.25 -51.19 -23.51
N ALA A 19 49.45 -50.90 -24.57
CA ALA A 19 48.89 -49.70 -25.27
C ALA A 19 47.87 -50.22 -26.35
N PRO A 20 47.38 -49.50 -27.43
CA PRO A 20 47.35 -48.07 -27.78
C PRO A 20 46.02 -47.51 -28.42
N SER A 21 45.97 -46.17 -28.60
CA SER A 21 45.28 -45.39 -29.66
C SER A 21 43.76 -45.14 -29.50
N GLN A 22 43.14 -43.97 -29.80
CA GLN A 22 43.48 -42.79 -30.61
C GLN A 22 42.85 -41.50 -30.02
N THR A 23 43.60 -40.40 -30.11
CA THR A 23 43.25 -38.97 -30.34
C THR A 23 41.81 -38.48 -30.07
N THR A 24 41.60 -37.37 -29.35
CA THR A 24 41.77 -36.00 -29.87
C THR A 24 42.17 -34.95 -28.82
N ASN A 25 42.92 -33.95 -29.30
CA ASN A 25 43.66 -32.93 -28.55
C ASN A 25 42.78 -31.93 -27.78
N ALA A 26 43.09 -31.73 -26.50
CA ALA A 26 42.88 -30.48 -25.78
C ALA A 26 44.26 -29.89 -25.47
N PRO A 27 44.59 -28.65 -25.87
CA PRO A 27 45.74 -27.95 -25.32
C PRO A 27 45.32 -27.22 -24.05
N ASP A 28 46.01 -27.57 -22.95
CA ASP A 28 46.30 -26.63 -21.87
C ASP A 28 46.82 -25.32 -22.48
N THR A 29 46.15 -24.21 -22.15
CA THR A 29 46.75 -22.89 -22.27
C THR A 29 46.70 -22.20 -20.92
N GLN A 30 47.91 -21.83 -20.51
CA GLN A 30 48.32 -21.01 -19.38
C GLN A 30 47.33 -19.88 -18.99
N PRO A 31 47.35 -19.44 -17.72
CA PRO A 31 46.67 -18.21 -17.34
C PRO A 31 47.29 -17.05 -18.12
N SER A 32 46.56 -16.53 -19.12
CA SER A 32 47.01 -15.34 -19.83
C SER A 32 47.00 -14.17 -18.83
N GLN A 33 48.19 -13.71 -18.50
CA GLN A 33 48.41 -12.36 -18.00
C GLN A 33 47.99 -11.41 -19.12
N ASN A 34 46.72 -11.00 -19.12
CA ASN A 34 46.31 -9.85 -19.90
C ASN A 34 46.86 -8.59 -19.21
N PRO A 35 47.57 -7.71 -19.93
CA PRO A 35 48.17 -6.51 -19.36
C PRO A 35 47.09 -5.60 -18.77
N PRO A 36 47.42 -4.75 -17.78
CA PRO A 36 46.49 -3.74 -17.29
C PRO A 36 46.24 -2.75 -18.42
N SER A 37 45.18 -2.98 -19.20
CA SER A 37 44.67 -1.98 -20.13
C SER A 37 44.12 -0.83 -19.28
N ALA A 38 44.82 0.29 -19.33
CA ALA A 38 44.36 1.56 -18.81
C ALA A 38 43.03 1.93 -19.48
N ARG A 39 41.90 1.65 -18.83
CA ARG A 39 40.61 2.30 -19.17
C ARG A 39 40.55 3.67 -18.51
N SER A 40 41.21 4.63 -19.16
CA SER A 40 40.80 6.02 -19.11
C SER A 40 39.46 6.17 -19.85
N GLY A 41 38.45 6.71 -19.17
CA GLY A 41 37.52 7.69 -19.75
C GLY A 41 36.47 7.24 -20.76
N ALA A 42 35.42 6.55 -20.29
CA ALA A 42 34.04 6.80 -20.75
C ALA A 42 33.08 6.11 -19.78
N VAL A 43 32.49 6.87 -18.84
CA VAL A 43 31.29 6.39 -18.14
C VAL A 43 30.22 6.26 -19.23
N SER A 44 29.81 5.03 -19.52
CA SER A 44 28.71 4.77 -20.45
C SER A 44 27.49 5.56 -19.98
N ARG A 45 26.98 6.49 -20.81
CA ARG A 45 25.78 7.31 -20.53
C ARG A 45 24.50 6.51 -20.77
N LEU A 46 24.56 5.21 -20.47
CA LEU A 46 23.45 4.29 -20.58
C LEU A 46 22.82 4.09 -19.20
N GLY A 47 21.50 4.23 -19.15
CA GLY A 47 20.70 3.81 -18.01
C GLY A 47 20.22 2.38 -18.19
N ILE A 48 20.00 1.69 -17.08
CA ILE A 48 19.48 0.32 -17.07
C ILE A 48 18.04 0.40 -16.54
N ARG A 49 17.07 -0.12 -17.30
CA ARG A 49 15.73 -0.44 -16.75
C ARG A 49 15.95 -1.55 -15.72
N LEU A 50 15.25 -1.59 -14.57
CA LEU A 50 15.64 -2.47 -13.43
C LEU A 50 14.54 -3.36 -12.80
N LEU A 51 13.34 -3.42 -13.40
CA LEU A 51 12.24 -4.28 -12.94
C LEU A 51 12.05 -5.50 -13.83
N THR A 52 11.77 -6.67 -13.25
CA THR A 52 11.54 -7.92 -13.98
C THR A 52 10.05 -8.18 -14.25
N THR A 53 9.75 -8.95 -15.30
CA THR A 53 8.39 -9.31 -15.69
C THR A 53 8.00 -10.47 -14.78
N TYR A 54 7.11 -10.20 -13.82
CA TYR A 54 6.46 -11.24 -13.04
C TYR A 54 5.66 -12.16 -13.97
N THR A 55 5.46 -13.43 -13.66
CA THR A 55 4.51 -14.29 -14.38
C THR A 55 3.49 -14.75 -13.36
N PRO A 56 2.16 -14.53 -13.56
CA PRO A 56 1.21 -14.86 -12.53
C PRO A 56 1.21 -16.37 -12.37
N GLU A 57 1.27 -16.85 -11.14
CA GLU A 57 1.10 -18.28 -10.92
C GLU A 57 -0.34 -18.70 -11.31
N PRO A 58 -0.54 -19.96 -11.69
CA PRO A 58 -1.87 -20.55 -11.79
C PRO A 58 -2.71 -20.29 -10.53
N LYS A 59 -4.05 -20.33 -10.68
CA LYS A 59 -4.99 -20.25 -9.54
C LYS A 59 -4.51 -21.13 -8.38
N ARG A 60 -4.62 -20.64 -7.14
CA ARG A 60 -4.28 -21.37 -5.90
C ARG A 60 -2.79 -21.66 -5.67
N GLN A 61 -1.90 -21.08 -6.46
CA GLN A 61 -0.46 -21.23 -6.25
C GLN A 61 0.15 -19.92 -5.73
N PHE A 62 0.94 -20.03 -4.66
CA PHE A 62 1.82 -18.98 -4.16
C PHE A 62 3.21 -19.57 -4.10
N ASN A 63 4.18 -19.00 -4.82
CA ASN A 63 5.54 -19.51 -4.83
C ASN A 63 6.52 -18.48 -4.22
N PRO A 64 6.69 -18.47 -2.89
CA PRO A 64 7.60 -17.53 -2.24
C PRO A 64 9.08 -17.80 -2.56
N GLY A 65 9.41 -19.01 -3.02
CA GLY A 65 10.79 -19.42 -3.33
C GLY A 65 11.41 -18.66 -4.50
N GLN A 66 10.59 -18.03 -5.35
CA GLN A 66 11.09 -17.20 -6.46
C GLN A 66 11.65 -15.84 -6.01
N PHE A 67 11.36 -15.41 -4.78
CA PHE A 67 11.68 -14.05 -4.30
C PHE A 67 13.02 -13.96 -3.54
N GLY A 68 13.84 -15.02 -3.56
CA GLY A 68 15.15 -15.06 -2.90
C GLY A 68 15.09 -15.08 -1.36
N LEU A 69 16.10 -15.68 -0.72
CA LEU A 69 16.25 -15.70 0.74
C LEU A 69 17.41 -14.77 1.17
N ASN A 70 17.36 -14.24 2.40
CA ASN A 70 18.44 -13.44 3.03
C ASN A 70 18.71 -12.04 2.44
N SER A 71 17.70 -11.42 1.86
CA SER A 71 17.78 -10.04 1.33
C SER A 71 17.73 -8.97 2.43
N TYR A 72 18.47 -7.87 2.25
CA TYR A 72 18.34 -6.68 3.11
C TYR A 72 17.08 -5.90 2.73
N PHE A 73 16.22 -5.64 3.73
CA PHE A 73 15.11 -4.71 3.61
C PHE A 73 15.24 -3.65 4.69
N SER A 74 15.04 -2.37 4.35
CA SER A 74 15.16 -1.31 5.34
C SER A 74 14.17 -1.52 6.49
N PRO A 75 14.61 -1.43 7.75
CA PRO A 75 13.71 -1.48 8.90
C PRO A 75 12.85 -0.21 9.03
N ASN A 76 13.18 0.87 8.31
CA ASN A 76 12.42 2.11 8.30
C ASN A 76 11.14 2.00 7.47
N TYR A 77 11.15 1.18 6.40
CA TYR A 77 9.99 0.92 5.56
C TYR A 77 9.31 -0.39 5.95
N ARG A 78 8.10 -0.29 6.48
CA ARG A 78 7.32 -1.41 7.01
C ARG A 78 6.60 -2.16 5.90
N PHE A 79 6.57 -3.48 5.99
CA PHE A 79 5.84 -4.36 5.08
C PHE A 79 5.15 -5.44 5.88
N SER A 80 3.82 -5.41 5.83
CA SER A 80 2.93 -6.34 6.50
C SER A 80 1.99 -6.97 5.49
N VAL A 81 1.85 -8.29 5.58
CA VAL A 81 0.87 -9.07 4.82
C VAL A 81 0.21 -10.01 5.80
N ASP A 82 -1.04 -9.77 6.15
CA ASP A 82 -1.70 -10.44 7.28
C ASP A 82 -2.11 -11.88 6.98
N PHE A 83 -2.18 -12.25 5.70
CA PHE A 83 -2.37 -13.62 5.23
C PHE A 83 -1.17 -14.49 5.59
N ALA A 84 -1.13 -14.97 6.82
CA ALA A 84 -0.01 -15.69 7.41
C ALA A 84 -0.03 -17.18 7.12
N ALA A 85 -1.21 -17.75 6.81
CA ALA A 85 -1.39 -19.20 6.77
C ALA A 85 -0.85 -19.83 8.08
N THR A 86 -0.07 -20.90 7.96
CA THR A 86 0.66 -21.53 9.05
C THR A 86 2.08 -20.97 9.27
N GLY A 87 2.43 -19.87 8.60
CA GLY A 87 3.77 -19.30 8.63
C GLY A 87 4.11 -18.58 9.93
N THR A 88 5.20 -18.99 10.57
CA THR A 88 5.76 -18.30 11.75
C THR A 88 6.35 -16.93 11.38
N PRO A 89 6.51 -16.00 12.35
CA PRO A 89 7.19 -14.74 12.11
C PRO A 89 8.58 -14.91 11.48
N ALA A 90 9.36 -15.91 11.90
CA ALA A 90 10.69 -16.17 11.35
C ALA A 90 10.64 -16.56 9.85
N GLN A 91 9.72 -17.46 9.47
CA GLN A 91 9.53 -17.86 8.07
C GLN A 91 9.09 -16.66 7.20
N ARG A 92 8.20 -15.82 7.72
CA ARG A 92 7.71 -14.62 7.00
C ARG A 92 8.77 -13.53 6.90
N ARG A 93 9.67 -13.38 7.89
CA ARG A 93 10.84 -12.48 7.79
C ARG A 93 11.78 -12.88 6.66
N ALA A 94 11.96 -14.18 6.43
CA ALA A 94 12.79 -14.66 5.32
C ALA A 94 12.25 -14.21 3.94
N GLN A 95 10.95 -13.90 3.85
CA GLN A 95 10.28 -13.36 2.66
C GLN A 95 10.24 -11.82 2.64
N GLY A 96 10.87 -11.15 3.61
CA GLY A 96 10.94 -9.70 3.70
C GLY A 96 9.81 -9.03 4.49
N VAL A 97 8.90 -9.77 5.13
CA VAL A 97 7.89 -9.19 6.06
C VAL A 97 8.61 -8.72 7.34
N ASN A 98 8.43 -7.45 7.70
CA ASN A 98 9.10 -6.84 8.85
C ASN A 98 8.14 -6.08 9.79
N LEU A 99 6.84 -6.20 9.55
CA LEU A 99 5.78 -5.73 10.43
C LEU A 99 4.68 -6.79 10.45
N PHE A 100 4.17 -7.11 11.64
CA PHE A 100 3.25 -8.22 11.86
C PHE A 100 1.98 -7.70 12.55
N ASN A 101 0.81 -7.86 11.92
CA ASN A 101 -0.45 -7.68 12.62
C ASN A 101 -0.66 -8.78 13.66
N MET A 102 -1.12 -8.42 14.85
CA MET A 102 -1.36 -9.37 15.95
C MET A 102 -2.42 -10.43 15.60
N TRP A 103 -3.33 -10.17 14.67
CA TRP A 103 -4.24 -11.21 14.14
C TRP A 103 -3.48 -12.33 13.42
N ALA A 104 -2.39 -11.97 12.73
CA ALA A 104 -1.57 -12.82 11.89
C ALA A 104 -0.43 -13.52 12.65
N VAL A 105 -0.40 -13.41 13.98
CA VAL A 105 0.64 -13.97 14.85
C VAL A 105 -0.01 -14.98 15.80
N SER A 106 0.67 -16.10 16.08
CA SER A 106 0.18 -17.08 17.04
C SER A 106 0.29 -16.54 18.47
N GLU A 107 -0.61 -16.92 19.38
CA GLU A 107 -0.54 -16.48 20.78
C GLU A 107 0.80 -16.86 21.45
N ALA A 108 1.44 -17.95 21.03
CA ALA A 108 2.74 -18.36 21.52
C ALA A 108 3.89 -17.45 21.05
N ASP A 109 3.73 -16.80 19.89
CA ASP A 109 4.76 -15.95 19.29
C ASP A 109 4.61 -14.47 19.68
N LYS A 110 3.40 -13.99 19.96
CA LYS A 110 3.19 -12.55 20.24
C LYS A 110 4.05 -12.00 21.38
N PRO A 111 4.22 -12.69 22.54
CA PRO A 111 5.09 -12.19 23.61
C PRO A 111 6.58 -12.16 23.25
N ARG A 112 6.98 -12.87 22.19
CA ARG A 112 8.38 -12.99 21.74
C ARG A 112 8.74 -11.99 20.64
N LEU A 113 7.76 -11.25 20.12
CA LEU A 113 8.03 -10.25 19.09
C LEU A 113 8.78 -9.04 19.68
N PRO A 114 9.86 -8.58 19.05
CA PRO A 114 10.51 -7.34 19.42
C PRO A 114 9.56 -6.15 19.31
N LEU A 115 9.64 -5.22 20.27
CA LEU A 115 8.88 -3.98 20.22
C LEU A 115 9.19 -3.22 18.92
N GLY A 116 8.16 -2.86 18.17
CA GLY A 116 8.28 -2.20 16.88
C GLY A 116 8.00 -3.10 15.68
N ASP A 117 8.01 -4.41 15.88
CA ASP A 117 7.70 -5.37 14.83
C ASP A 117 6.20 -5.71 14.78
N GLY A 118 5.45 -5.35 15.81
CA GLY A 118 3.99 -5.53 15.86
C GLY A 118 3.21 -4.30 15.44
N LEU A 119 2.11 -4.54 14.74
CA LEU A 119 0.99 -3.61 14.62
C LEU A 119 -0.28 -4.26 15.20
N TYR A 120 -1.20 -3.44 15.69
CA TYR A 120 -2.55 -3.86 16.05
C TYR A 120 -3.51 -3.03 15.20
N TYR A 121 -4.09 -3.66 14.18
CA TYR A 121 -5.15 -3.08 13.39
C TYR A 121 -6.48 -3.52 14.03
N VAL A 122 -7.42 -2.60 14.20
CA VAL A 122 -8.73 -2.90 14.81
C VAL A 122 -9.75 -1.87 14.36
N SER A 123 -11.01 -2.28 14.16
CA SER A 123 -12.07 -1.30 13.98
C SER A 123 -12.29 -0.49 15.25
N GLU A 124 -12.56 0.80 15.10
CA GLU A 124 -12.89 1.70 16.20
C GLU A 124 -14.11 1.16 16.98
N SER A 125 -15.10 0.61 16.27
CA SER A 125 -16.24 -0.07 16.87
C SER A 125 -15.89 -1.32 17.66
N GLY A 126 -14.84 -2.05 17.29
CA GLY A 126 -14.32 -3.17 18.08
C GLY A 126 -13.82 -2.76 19.47
N LEU A 127 -13.55 -1.47 19.71
CA LEU A 127 -13.10 -0.96 21.00
C LEU A 127 -14.24 -0.50 21.90
N HIS A 128 -15.32 0.04 21.36
CA HIS A 128 -16.44 0.50 22.19
C HIS A 128 -17.67 -0.42 22.16
N GLY A 129 -17.64 -1.46 21.32
CA GLY A 129 -18.56 -2.59 21.36
C GLY A 129 -20.00 -2.16 21.22
N GLU A 130 -20.77 -2.26 22.32
CA GLU A 130 -22.20 -1.96 22.31
C GLU A 130 -22.54 -0.49 22.00
N LEU A 131 -21.55 0.41 22.02
CA LEU A 131 -21.76 1.80 21.62
C LEU A 131 -21.76 1.96 20.09
N GLU A 132 -21.55 0.91 19.30
CA GLU A 132 -21.59 1.02 17.86
C GLU A 132 -22.90 1.64 17.31
N GLY A 133 -22.78 2.52 16.30
CA GLY A 133 -23.93 3.21 15.70
C GLY A 133 -24.45 4.35 16.55
N ALA A 134 -25.73 4.31 16.93
CA ALA A 134 -26.38 5.39 17.68
C ALA A 134 -25.69 5.67 19.03
N GLY A 135 -25.24 4.62 19.72
CA GLY A 135 -24.60 4.71 21.04
C GLY A 135 -23.32 5.55 21.04
N TYR A 136 -22.60 5.60 19.93
CA TYR A 136 -21.35 6.35 19.78
C TYR A 136 -21.67 7.83 19.95
N TYR A 137 -22.75 8.29 19.34
CA TYR A 137 -23.18 9.68 19.41
C TYR A 137 -24.02 9.98 20.65
N GLU A 138 -24.91 9.08 21.08
CA GLU A 138 -25.83 9.34 22.19
C GLU A 138 -25.14 9.24 23.57
N SER A 139 -24.08 8.44 23.69
CA SER A 139 -23.35 8.28 24.95
C SER A 139 -22.59 9.54 25.37
N SER A 140 -22.41 9.71 26.68
CA SER A 140 -21.49 10.71 27.22
C SER A 140 -20.03 10.36 26.94
N LEU A 141 -19.16 11.36 26.92
CA LEU A 141 -17.72 11.14 26.75
C LEU A 141 -17.12 10.22 27.84
N GLN A 142 -17.65 10.26 29.07
CA GLN A 142 -17.26 9.38 30.17
C GLN A 142 -17.66 7.90 29.92
N GLN A 143 -18.84 7.66 29.34
CA GLN A 143 -19.26 6.30 28.97
C GLN A 143 -18.38 5.74 27.86
N TYR A 144 -18.11 6.54 26.82
CA TYR A 144 -17.17 6.16 25.76
C TYR A 144 -15.77 5.88 26.34
N TYR A 145 -15.23 6.79 27.16
CA TYR A 145 -13.95 6.64 27.84
C TYR A 145 -13.83 5.32 28.61
N THR A 146 -14.87 4.98 29.38
CA THR A 146 -14.91 3.74 30.17
C THR A 146 -14.73 2.52 29.26
N LYS A 147 -15.39 2.52 28.09
CA LYS A 147 -15.31 1.42 27.12
C LYS A 147 -13.94 1.31 26.48
N ILE A 148 -13.43 2.38 25.90
CA ILE A 148 -12.12 2.36 25.25
C ILE A 148 -10.99 2.12 26.26
N TRP A 149 -11.11 2.57 27.51
CA TRP A 149 -10.12 2.28 28.53
C TRP A 149 -10.05 0.79 28.85
N GLN A 150 -11.18 0.09 28.84
CA GLN A 150 -11.21 -1.35 29.09
C GLN A 150 -10.64 -2.14 27.90
N SER A 151 -10.98 -1.74 26.67
CA SER A 151 -10.72 -2.53 25.46
C SER A 151 -9.42 -2.18 24.72
N CYS A 152 -8.92 -0.94 24.80
CA CYS A 152 -7.72 -0.54 24.07
C CYS A 152 -6.54 -1.45 24.47
N PRO A 153 -5.81 -2.03 23.51
CA PRO A 153 -4.71 -2.94 23.82
C PRO A 153 -3.58 -2.21 24.55
N ALA A 154 -2.94 -2.90 25.50
CA ALA A 154 -1.72 -2.41 26.17
C ALA A 154 -0.50 -2.63 25.27
N ALA A 155 -0.37 -1.82 24.22
CA ALA A 155 0.70 -1.94 23.23
C ALA A 155 2.09 -1.96 23.87
N GLY A 156 2.91 -2.93 23.51
CA GLY A 156 4.28 -3.09 24.02
C GLY A 156 4.38 -3.82 25.36
N TYR A 157 3.29 -4.38 25.86
CA TYR A 157 3.23 -5.16 27.10
C TYR A 157 2.53 -6.51 26.91
N GLY A 158 2.84 -7.47 27.78
CA GLY A 158 2.15 -8.77 27.85
C GLY A 158 2.11 -9.50 26.50
N ASN A 159 0.93 -9.95 26.10
CA ASN A 159 0.74 -10.60 24.80
C ASN A 159 0.92 -9.66 23.62
N GLU A 160 0.97 -8.33 23.82
CA GLU A 160 1.18 -7.35 22.75
C GLU A 160 2.57 -6.70 22.83
N ALA A 161 3.56 -7.44 23.36
CA ALA A 161 4.94 -6.99 23.58
C ALA A 161 5.62 -6.39 22.33
N GLY A 162 5.31 -6.94 21.14
CA GLY A 162 5.85 -6.45 19.88
C GLY A 162 5.17 -5.19 19.35
N VAL A 163 3.95 -4.88 19.82
CA VAL A 163 3.10 -3.83 19.24
C VAL A 163 3.65 -2.45 19.55
N ARG A 164 3.95 -1.71 18.48
CA ARG A 164 4.24 -0.27 18.56
C ARG A 164 3.23 0.57 17.78
N HIS A 165 2.61 0.00 16.75
CA HIS A 165 1.65 0.71 15.89
C HIS A 165 0.23 0.27 16.23
N LEU A 166 -0.60 1.20 16.67
CA LEU A 166 -2.03 1.01 16.88
C LEU A 166 -2.79 1.74 15.78
N ILE A 167 -3.57 1.00 15.00
CA ILE A 167 -4.28 1.52 13.84
C ILE A 167 -5.77 1.26 14.04
N PHE A 168 -6.57 2.33 14.02
CA PHE A 168 -8.00 2.28 14.27
C PHE A 168 -8.80 2.45 12.98
N ASN A 169 -9.24 1.35 12.36
CA ASN A 169 -10.11 1.39 11.18
C ASN A 169 -11.48 2.00 11.50
N ILE A 170 -12.18 2.56 10.52
CA ILE A 170 -13.53 3.10 10.75
C ILE A 170 -14.55 2.36 9.92
N GLU A 171 -15.59 1.89 10.60
CA GLU A 171 -16.71 1.19 9.98
C GLU A 171 -18.01 1.99 10.15
N THR A 172 -18.30 2.53 11.34
CA THR A 172 -19.64 3.08 11.64
C THR A 172 -19.70 4.39 12.43
N GLY A 173 -18.60 4.84 13.05
CA GLY A 173 -18.55 6.05 13.91
C GLY A 173 -18.49 7.39 13.18
N ASN A 174 -18.77 7.42 11.86
CA ASN A 174 -18.52 8.59 11.01
C ASN A 174 -19.75 9.41 10.65
N LEU A 175 -20.92 8.79 10.64
CA LEU A 175 -22.16 9.41 10.20
C LEU A 175 -23.27 9.23 11.22
N TRP A 176 -24.04 10.30 11.40
CA TRP A 176 -25.19 10.34 12.27
C TRP A 176 -26.20 11.32 11.72
N SER A 177 -27.41 10.85 11.49
CA SER A 177 -28.55 11.65 11.07
C SER A 177 -29.82 10.92 11.49
N LYS A 178 -30.96 11.60 11.36
CA LYS A 178 -32.27 10.99 11.56
C LYS A 178 -32.50 9.79 10.63
N ASP A 179 -31.98 9.84 9.41
CA ASP A 179 -32.25 8.83 8.37
C ASP A 179 -31.59 7.48 8.64
N PHE A 180 -30.61 7.42 9.56
CA PHE A 180 -30.04 6.16 10.01
C PHE A 180 -30.94 5.41 11.00
N TYR A 181 -31.88 6.09 11.68
CA TYR A 181 -32.77 5.44 12.64
C TYR A 181 -33.77 4.50 11.93
N GLY A 182 -33.83 3.26 12.38
CA GLY A 182 -34.50 2.15 11.68
C GLY A 182 -33.55 1.24 10.89
N GLY A 183 -32.25 1.56 10.83
CA GLY A 183 -31.22 0.66 10.28
C GLY A 183 -30.71 -0.40 11.26
N PRO A 184 -29.85 -1.34 10.83
CA PRO A 184 -29.40 -2.48 11.65
C PRO A 184 -28.71 -2.13 12.99
N LYS A 185 -28.12 -0.94 13.09
CA LYS A 185 -27.37 -0.45 14.28
C LYS A 185 -28.04 0.74 14.97
N TYR A 186 -29.27 1.06 14.59
CA TYR A 186 -30.02 2.19 15.13
C TYR A 186 -31.45 1.75 15.47
N PRO A 187 -31.97 2.11 16.65
CA PRO A 187 -33.37 1.85 16.98
C PRO A 187 -34.30 2.60 16.02
N SER A 188 -35.59 2.26 16.05
CA SER A 188 -36.58 3.01 15.27
C SER A 188 -36.59 4.49 15.71
N TRP A 189 -36.87 5.40 14.78
CA TRP A 189 -36.96 6.83 15.11
C TRP A 189 -38.03 7.11 16.17
N ASN A 190 -39.15 6.40 16.13
CA ASN A 190 -40.24 6.55 17.09
C ASN A 190 -39.81 6.26 18.53
N ASP A 191 -38.93 5.28 18.71
CA ASP A 191 -38.38 4.90 20.03
C ASP A 191 -37.26 5.85 20.48
N ALA A 192 -36.55 6.46 19.53
CA ALA A 192 -35.36 7.26 19.81
C ALA A 192 -35.66 8.76 20.01
N ARG A 193 -36.64 9.33 19.30
CA ARG A 193 -36.82 10.79 19.17
C ARG A 193 -36.89 11.58 20.49
N ASN A 194 -37.37 10.94 21.56
CA ASN A 194 -37.54 11.53 22.89
C ASN A 194 -36.32 11.35 23.82
N ARG A 195 -35.31 10.57 23.41
CA ARG A 195 -34.07 10.41 24.17
C ARG A 195 -33.35 11.74 24.27
N ARG A 196 -32.83 12.03 25.46
CA ARG A 196 -32.16 13.29 25.76
C ARG A 196 -30.65 13.11 25.80
N ILE A 197 -29.94 14.03 25.17
CA ILE A 197 -28.47 14.09 25.20
C ILE A 197 -28.02 15.49 25.60
N LEU A 198 -26.88 15.58 26.28
CA LEU A 198 -26.18 16.85 26.51
C LEU A 198 -25.38 17.20 25.27
N CYS A 199 -25.81 18.19 24.48
CA CYS A 199 -25.14 18.61 23.26
C CYS A 199 -23.72 19.10 23.57
N GLU A 200 -22.70 18.49 22.96
CA GLU A 200 -21.29 18.83 23.15
C GLU A 200 -20.92 20.13 22.42
N SER A 201 -21.68 20.51 21.40
CA SER A 201 -21.46 21.74 20.63
C SER A 201 -21.85 23.03 21.36
N ASP A 202 -22.73 22.97 22.36
CA ASP A 202 -23.22 24.16 23.08
C ASP A 202 -23.57 23.96 24.56
N GLY A 203 -23.59 22.74 25.07
CA GLY A 203 -23.84 22.43 26.48
C GLY A 203 -25.31 22.36 26.87
N GLN A 204 -26.25 22.46 25.92
CA GLN A 204 -27.68 22.34 26.22
C GLN A 204 -28.15 20.88 26.11
N THR A 205 -29.05 20.47 27.00
CA THR A 205 -29.68 19.14 26.90
C THR A 205 -30.91 19.19 26.02
N ARG A 206 -30.92 18.41 24.93
CA ARG A 206 -32.02 18.34 23.95
C ARG A 206 -32.49 16.91 23.75
N THR A 207 -33.75 16.73 23.37
CA THR A 207 -34.17 15.47 22.74
C THR A 207 -33.55 15.36 21.34
N LEU A 208 -33.47 14.15 20.79
CA LEU A 208 -33.04 13.96 19.41
C LEU A 208 -33.94 14.73 18.42
N GLU A 209 -35.26 14.75 18.65
CA GLU A 209 -36.18 15.54 17.82
C GLU A 209 -35.88 17.04 17.89
N GLN A 210 -35.58 17.57 19.08
CA GLN A 210 -35.19 18.97 19.25
C GLN A 210 -33.87 19.27 18.55
N LEU A 211 -32.88 18.38 18.63
CA LEU A 211 -31.61 18.54 17.90
C LEU A 211 -31.85 18.58 16.39
N HIS A 212 -32.65 17.65 15.86
CA HIS A 212 -32.99 17.60 14.44
C HIS A 212 -33.68 18.90 13.99
N ASN A 213 -34.70 19.34 14.71
CA ASN A 213 -35.47 20.53 14.37
C ASN A 213 -34.67 21.84 14.54
N SER A 214 -33.60 21.83 15.34
CA SER A 214 -32.74 23.01 15.55
C SER A 214 -31.74 23.27 14.41
N GLY A 215 -31.52 22.31 13.51
CA GLY A 215 -30.47 22.40 12.48
C GLY A 215 -29.03 22.23 13.01
N LEU A 216 -28.83 21.93 14.31
CA LEU A 216 -27.50 21.78 14.92
C LEU A 216 -26.89 20.38 14.78
N TRP A 217 -27.63 19.42 14.19
CA TRP A 217 -27.25 18.01 14.17
C TRP A 217 -25.87 17.75 13.55
N GLU A 218 -25.58 18.35 12.40
CA GLU A 218 -24.30 18.16 11.72
C GLU A 218 -23.12 18.68 12.56
N ARG A 219 -23.27 19.87 13.14
CA ARG A 219 -22.27 20.45 14.04
C ARG A 219 -22.05 19.53 15.25
N GLU A 220 -23.13 19.02 15.84
CA GLU A 220 -23.07 18.12 16.98
C GLU A 220 -22.38 16.80 16.64
N MET A 221 -22.73 16.18 15.50
CA MET A 221 -22.07 14.97 14.97
C MET A 221 -20.56 15.18 14.85
N VAL A 222 -20.14 16.30 14.26
CA VAL A 222 -18.73 16.62 14.02
C VAL A 222 -17.96 16.80 15.34
N VAL A 223 -18.49 17.60 16.28
CA VAL A 223 -17.82 17.83 17.58
C VAL A 223 -17.72 16.53 18.37
N ARG A 224 -18.80 15.75 18.45
CA ARG A 224 -18.82 14.46 19.16
C ARG A 224 -17.81 13.46 18.61
N ARG A 225 -17.79 13.29 17.29
CA ARG A 225 -16.85 12.39 16.60
C ARG A 225 -15.41 12.82 16.89
N THR A 226 -15.11 14.11 16.77
CA THR A 226 -13.74 14.62 16.96
C THR A 226 -13.29 14.47 18.41
N ASN A 227 -14.15 14.76 19.40
CA ASN A 227 -13.86 14.57 20.83
C ASN A 227 -13.50 13.11 21.14
N ARG A 228 -14.27 12.16 20.61
CA ARG A 228 -14.07 10.72 20.83
C ARG A 228 -12.80 10.20 20.19
N LEU A 229 -12.52 10.57 18.94
CA LEU A 229 -11.29 10.15 18.24
C LEU A 229 -10.03 10.71 18.88
N VAL A 230 -10.04 11.99 19.28
CA VAL A 230 -8.91 12.59 20.02
C VAL A 230 -8.68 11.90 21.35
N LEU A 231 -9.75 11.58 22.08
CA LEU A 231 -9.66 10.84 23.34
C LEU A 231 -9.13 9.42 23.12
N LEU A 232 -9.63 8.70 22.11
CA LEU A 232 -9.17 7.36 21.75
C LEU A 232 -7.65 7.32 21.51
N MET A 233 -7.13 8.25 20.69
CA MET A 233 -5.69 8.32 20.39
C MET A 233 -4.85 8.61 21.64
N GLN A 234 -5.33 9.47 22.55
CA GLN A 234 -4.64 9.75 23.81
C GLN A 234 -4.66 8.55 24.77
N VAL A 235 -5.82 7.89 24.93
CA VAL A 235 -5.96 6.69 25.78
C VAL A 235 -5.07 5.56 25.26
N ALA A 236 -5.04 5.35 23.94
CA ALA A 236 -4.18 4.35 23.32
C ALA A 236 -2.69 4.60 23.62
N LYS A 237 -2.25 5.87 23.56
CA LYS A 237 -0.87 6.26 23.92
C LYS A 237 -0.59 6.07 25.42
N GLU A 238 -1.54 6.41 26.28
CA GLU A 238 -1.39 6.26 27.73
C GLU A 238 -1.31 4.80 28.17
N LYS A 239 -2.13 3.93 27.59
CA LYS A 239 -2.10 2.48 27.88
C LYS A 239 -0.91 1.76 27.25
N GLY A 240 -0.35 2.31 26.17
CA GLY A 240 0.80 1.77 25.48
C GLY A 240 2.13 2.08 26.17
N LYS A 241 3.18 1.37 25.75
CA LYS A 241 4.56 1.66 26.15
C LYS A 241 5.02 3.00 25.55
N PRO A 242 5.91 3.77 26.22
CA PRO A 242 6.44 5.01 25.64
C PRO A 242 6.97 4.81 24.21
N GLY A 243 6.56 5.67 23.29
CA GLY A 243 6.87 5.55 21.87
C GLY A 243 5.85 4.75 21.03
N THR A 244 4.71 4.37 21.63
CA THR A 244 3.52 3.87 20.91
C THR A 244 3.06 4.91 19.89
N LEU A 245 2.82 4.45 18.66
CA LEU A 245 2.37 5.24 17.53
C LEU A 245 0.90 4.90 17.27
N VAL A 246 0.07 5.92 17.14
CA VAL A 246 -1.36 5.77 16.87
C VAL A 246 -1.73 6.40 15.54
N SER A 247 -2.74 5.84 14.89
CA SER A 247 -3.28 6.39 13.66
C SER A 247 -4.76 6.05 13.49
N TYR A 248 -5.48 6.95 12.85
CA TYR A 248 -6.80 6.71 12.29
C TYR A 248 -6.62 5.94 10.98
N GLY A 249 -7.36 4.85 10.79
CA GLY A 249 -7.26 3.96 9.64
C GLY A 249 -7.80 4.54 8.33
N ALA A 250 -7.76 5.87 8.18
CA ALA A 250 -8.18 6.59 7.00
C ALA A 250 -7.17 7.68 6.68
N SER A 251 -7.12 8.07 5.40
CA SER A 251 -6.35 9.21 4.96
C SER A 251 -7.20 10.47 5.00
N LEU A 252 -6.54 11.62 5.08
CA LEU A 252 -7.16 12.94 4.93
C LEU A 252 -7.97 13.04 3.63
N TYR A 253 -7.48 12.43 2.56
CA TYR A 253 -8.18 12.32 1.28
C TYR A 253 -8.36 10.85 0.88
N GLN A 254 -9.61 10.45 0.60
CA GLN A 254 -9.97 9.14 0.08
C GLN A 254 -10.58 9.29 -1.31
N GLY A 255 -9.83 8.98 -2.37
CA GLY A 255 -10.31 9.06 -3.75
C GLY A 255 -9.20 9.13 -4.80
N ARG A 256 -9.60 9.21 -6.07
CA ARG A 256 -8.69 9.40 -7.22
C ARG A 256 -8.05 10.79 -7.20
N PRO A 257 -6.81 11.02 -7.64
CA PRO A 257 -6.27 12.37 -7.69
C PRO A 257 -7.10 13.29 -8.60
N ARG A 258 -7.42 14.52 -8.18
CA ARG A 258 -8.28 15.43 -8.97
C ARG A 258 -7.84 16.89 -8.96
N MET A 259 -7.99 17.56 -10.09
CA MET A 259 -7.62 18.96 -10.29
C MET A 259 -8.61 19.92 -9.64
N ASP A 260 -9.91 19.61 -9.68
CA ASP A 260 -11.01 20.36 -9.05
C ASP A 260 -11.04 20.27 -7.51
N PHE A 261 -10.14 19.49 -6.92
CA PHE A 261 -10.13 19.25 -5.48
C PHE A 261 -10.00 20.53 -4.66
N ALA A 262 -9.24 21.52 -5.17
CA ALA A 262 -9.05 22.80 -4.48
C ALA A 262 -10.35 23.58 -4.27
N ASN A 263 -11.43 23.27 -5.00
CA ASN A 263 -12.56 24.16 -5.15
C ASN A 263 -13.88 23.72 -4.51
N ARG A 264 -14.10 22.46 -4.07
CA ARG A 264 -15.37 22.01 -3.41
C ARG A 264 -15.49 20.53 -2.99
N ASN A 265 -14.53 19.66 -3.32
CA ASN A 265 -14.78 18.21 -3.30
C ASN A 265 -13.87 17.43 -2.34
N ASN A 266 -13.67 18.02 -1.17
CA ASN A 266 -12.75 17.51 -0.17
C ASN A 266 -13.42 16.47 0.74
N VAL A 267 -13.01 15.19 0.66
CA VAL A 267 -13.58 14.10 1.47
C VAL A 267 -12.87 14.02 2.82
N PHE A 268 -12.68 15.17 3.48
CA PHE A 268 -12.14 15.18 4.82
C PHE A 268 -13.27 14.98 5.82
N GLN A 269 -13.03 14.11 6.80
CA GLN A 269 -13.79 14.17 8.04
C GLN A 269 -13.24 15.30 8.89
N ASP A 270 -13.61 16.52 8.52
CA ASP A 270 -13.21 17.72 9.25
C ASP A 270 -14.04 17.90 10.52
N GLY A 271 -13.40 18.54 11.51
CA GLY A 271 -13.95 18.76 12.83
C GLY A 271 -12.91 19.33 13.78
N GLN A 272 -13.41 20.07 14.77
CA GLN A 272 -12.63 20.55 15.90
C GLN A 272 -13.22 19.99 17.18
N ALA A 273 -12.35 19.37 17.97
CA ALA A 273 -12.66 18.88 19.29
C ALA A 273 -12.84 20.08 20.23
N ASP A 274 -13.91 20.05 21.00
CA ASP A 274 -14.24 21.04 22.02
C ASP A 274 -14.99 20.34 23.16
N VAL A 275 -14.39 20.41 24.36
CA VAL A 275 -14.96 19.85 25.59
C VAL A 275 -15.40 20.93 26.58
N THR A 276 -15.24 22.21 26.25
CA THR A 276 -15.54 23.35 27.13
C THR A 276 -17.01 23.41 27.55
N LYS A 277 -17.88 22.76 26.79
CA LYS A 277 -19.34 22.71 27.03
C LYS A 277 -19.79 21.52 27.85
N ILE A 278 -18.90 20.58 28.14
CA ILE A 278 -19.23 19.31 28.82
C ILE A 278 -18.33 19.03 30.04
N GLY A 279 -17.92 20.10 30.72
CA GLY A 279 -17.11 20.01 31.94
C GLY A 279 -15.61 20.14 31.70
N GLY A 280 -15.17 20.41 30.48
CA GLY A 280 -13.79 20.82 30.20
C GLY A 280 -13.54 22.29 30.53
N ASN A 281 -12.29 22.64 30.82
CA ASN A 281 -11.88 24.03 31.04
C ASN A 281 -11.64 24.79 29.71
N ALA A 282 -11.38 26.11 29.77
CA ALA A 282 -11.16 26.95 28.60
C ALA A 282 -9.95 26.55 27.75
N GLN A 283 -9.01 25.79 28.31
CA GLN A 283 -7.84 25.25 27.62
C GLN A 283 -8.11 23.87 26.99
N GLY A 284 -9.34 23.37 27.11
CA GLY A 284 -9.82 22.09 26.58
C GLY A 284 -9.39 20.87 27.38
N PHE A 285 -9.04 21.02 28.66
CA PHE A 285 -8.80 19.88 29.53
C PHE A 285 -10.08 19.39 30.18
N ILE A 286 -10.32 18.09 30.14
CA ILE A 286 -11.43 17.42 30.83
C ILE A 286 -10.90 16.30 31.72
N ALA A 287 -11.49 16.14 32.91
CA ALA A 287 -11.19 15.09 33.85
C ALA A 287 -12.21 13.94 33.71
N LEU A 288 -11.72 12.73 33.48
CA LEU A 288 -12.52 11.52 33.29
C LEU A 288 -12.13 10.46 34.33
N ARG A 289 -13.12 9.78 34.91
CA ARG A 289 -12.91 8.77 35.96
C ARG A 289 -12.45 7.46 35.34
N LYS A 290 -11.29 6.95 35.77
CA LYS A 290 -10.71 5.69 35.28
C LYS A 290 -11.48 4.49 35.82
N PRO A 291 -11.79 3.48 34.98
CA PRO A 291 -12.20 2.17 35.45
C PRO A 291 -11.14 1.61 36.42
N GLY A 292 -11.57 1.18 37.61
CA GLY A 292 -10.66 0.67 38.66
C GLY A 292 -10.09 1.73 39.60
N GLY A 293 -10.45 3.01 39.42
CA GLY A 293 -10.11 4.10 40.34
C GLY A 293 -9.14 5.13 39.76
N GLY A 294 -9.20 6.35 40.32
CA GLY A 294 -8.41 7.50 39.87
C GLY A 294 -9.09 8.33 38.76
N THR A 295 -8.36 9.36 38.32
CA THR A 295 -8.82 10.33 37.32
C THR A 295 -7.76 10.49 36.23
N GLY A 296 -8.15 10.39 34.96
CA GLY A 296 -7.34 10.82 33.82
C GLY A 296 -7.72 12.23 33.41
N THR A 297 -6.73 13.06 33.09
CA THR A 297 -6.96 14.41 32.58
C THR A 297 -6.45 14.48 31.15
N TYR A 298 -7.36 14.76 30.21
CA TYR A 298 -7.08 14.73 28.78
C TYR A 298 -7.28 16.11 28.18
N ARG A 299 -6.36 16.53 27.30
CA ARG A 299 -6.51 17.77 26.53
C ARG A 299 -7.19 17.44 25.21
N ILE A 300 -8.45 17.80 25.06
CA ILE A 300 -9.27 17.46 23.89
C ILE A 300 -9.56 18.76 23.14
N THR A 301 -8.68 19.08 22.20
CA THR A 301 -8.73 20.29 21.37
C THR A 301 -8.20 20.00 19.97
N GLY A 302 -8.58 20.82 19.00
CA GLY A 302 -8.02 20.75 17.64
C GLY A 302 -8.61 19.60 16.83
N SER A 303 -7.90 19.14 15.80
CA SER A 303 -8.38 18.09 14.92
C SER A 303 -7.88 16.73 15.35
N GLN A 304 -8.62 15.65 15.09
CA GLN A 304 -8.16 14.28 15.35
C GLN A 304 -6.86 13.96 14.61
N TRP A 305 -6.67 14.54 13.42
CA TRP A 305 -5.47 14.37 12.60
C TRP A 305 -4.20 14.84 13.32
N ASP A 306 -4.31 15.81 14.24
CA ASP A 306 -3.16 16.36 14.97
C ASP A 306 -2.54 15.32 15.94
N TYR A 307 -3.33 14.32 16.34
CA TYR A 307 -2.96 13.29 17.33
C TYR A 307 -2.38 12.02 16.70
N GLU A 308 -2.44 11.90 15.37
CA GLU A 308 -1.83 10.81 14.64
C GLU A 308 -0.30 10.92 14.57
N ASP A 309 0.37 9.78 14.56
CA ASP A 309 1.82 9.70 14.37
C ASP A 309 2.22 9.24 12.97
N VAL A 310 1.36 8.44 12.34
CA VAL A 310 1.49 7.88 11.00
C VAL A 310 0.16 8.12 10.29
N MET A 311 0.18 8.44 9.00
CA MET A 311 -1.05 8.57 8.21
C MET A 311 -1.30 7.27 7.45
N LEU A 312 -2.49 6.70 7.56
CA LEU A 312 -2.83 5.52 6.79
C LEU A 312 -3.57 5.89 5.51
N GLY A 313 -3.08 5.36 4.38
CA GLY A 313 -3.73 5.53 3.08
C GLY A 313 -4.61 4.35 2.78
N TYR A 314 -5.83 4.39 3.28
CA TYR A 314 -6.86 3.43 2.93
C TYR A 314 -7.69 3.98 1.76
N TYR A 315 -7.36 3.54 0.54
CA TYR A 315 -8.03 3.97 -0.69
C TYR A 315 -8.44 2.78 -1.54
N TYR A 316 -9.73 2.71 -1.83
CA TYR A 316 -10.35 1.72 -2.68
C TYR A 316 -10.32 2.13 -4.15
N LEU A 317 -9.88 1.20 -4.98
CA LEU A 317 -10.42 1.11 -6.33
C LEU A 317 -11.66 0.20 -6.22
N PHE A 318 -12.85 0.76 -6.43
CA PHE A 318 -14.12 0.02 -6.38
C PHE A 318 -14.58 -0.49 -7.75
N ASN A 319 -14.06 0.10 -8.83
CA ASN A 319 -14.59 -0.09 -10.17
C ASN A 319 -13.49 -0.43 -11.18
N PHE A 320 -13.86 -1.21 -12.20
CA PHE A 320 -13.14 -1.37 -13.46
C PHE A 320 -13.87 -0.64 -14.60
N ASP A 321 -13.22 -0.47 -15.74
CA ASP A 321 -13.84 0.06 -16.98
C ASP A 321 -13.64 -0.96 -18.10
N ILE A 322 -14.72 -1.30 -18.81
CA ILE A 322 -14.75 -2.30 -19.88
C ILE A 322 -15.77 -1.93 -20.97
N GLY A 323 -15.62 -2.49 -22.17
CA GLY A 323 -16.61 -2.38 -23.24
C GLY A 323 -17.86 -3.24 -22.99
N ARG A 324 -19.03 -2.83 -23.50
CA ARG A 324 -20.30 -3.58 -23.36
C ARG A 324 -20.24 -5.02 -23.85
N ALA A 325 -19.63 -5.22 -25.01
CA ALA A 325 -19.56 -6.55 -25.62
C ALA A 325 -18.79 -7.52 -24.73
N ASP A 326 -17.62 -7.10 -24.23
CA ASP A 326 -16.82 -7.90 -23.31
C ASP A 326 -17.50 -8.09 -21.96
N TYR A 327 -18.17 -7.06 -21.43
CA TYR A 327 -18.98 -7.19 -20.22
C TYR A 327 -20.03 -8.29 -20.35
N ASN A 328 -20.81 -8.25 -21.44
CA ASN A 328 -21.84 -9.25 -21.70
C ASN A 328 -21.21 -10.64 -21.87
N ASP A 329 -20.08 -10.75 -22.55
CA ASP A 329 -19.43 -12.04 -22.80
C ASP A 329 -18.81 -12.66 -21.55
N ILE A 330 -18.36 -11.84 -20.59
CA ILE A 330 -17.72 -12.29 -19.35
C ILE A 330 -18.75 -12.50 -18.23
N TRP A 331 -19.65 -11.53 -17.98
CA TRP A 331 -20.52 -11.53 -16.79
C TRP A 331 -21.97 -11.93 -17.05
N VAL A 332 -22.48 -11.85 -18.29
CA VAL A 332 -23.90 -12.14 -18.59
C VAL A 332 -24.04 -13.50 -19.30
N ASN A 333 -23.34 -13.66 -20.41
CA ASN A 333 -23.44 -14.83 -21.28
C ASN A 333 -22.47 -15.95 -20.88
N HIS A 334 -21.48 -15.65 -20.04
CA HIS A 334 -20.41 -16.55 -19.62
C HIS A 334 -19.80 -17.36 -20.80
N LYS A 335 -19.46 -16.68 -21.90
CA LYS A 335 -18.98 -17.35 -23.12
C LYS A 335 -17.75 -18.24 -22.83
N PRO A 336 -17.64 -19.42 -23.47
CA PRO A 336 -16.45 -20.25 -23.34
C PRO A 336 -15.15 -19.47 -23.65
N GLY A 337 -14.13 -19.62 -22.82
CA GLY A 337 -12.83 -18.94 -22.97
C GLY A 337 -12.73 -17.55 -22.34
N THR A 338 -13.85 -16.92 -21.95
CA THR A 338 -13.83 -15.58 -21.31
C THR A 338 -13.62 -15.65 -19.79
N GLN A 339 -13.80 -16.82 -19.20
CA GLN A 339 -13.68 -17.10 -17.76
C GLN A 339 -12.24 -17.39 -17.33
N THR A 340 -11.30 -16.57 -17.79
CA THR A 340 -9.87 -16.69 -17.49
C THR A 340 -9.30 -15.34 -17.08
N TYR A 341 -8.32 -15.34 -16.17
CA TYR A 341 -7.66 -14.11 -15.74
C TYR A 341 -7.01 -13.33 -16.87
N PRO A 342 -6.27 -13.99 -17.79
CA PRO A 342 -5.76 -13.28 -18.95
C PRO A 342 -6.90 -12.56 -19.66
N TYR A 343 -7.93 -13.29 -20.12
CA TYR A 343 -9.02 -12.67 -20.90
C TYR A 343 -9.64 -11.48 -20.17
N LEU A 344 -10.07 -11.68 -18.91
CA LEU A 344 -10.65 -10.64 -18.07
C LEU A 344 -9.79 -9.38 -18.03
N TRP A 345 -8.52 -9.52 -17.63
CA TRP A 345 -7.63 -8.39 -17.46
C TRP A 345 -7.18 -7.77 -18.80
N GLY A 346 -7.24 -8.52 -19.90
CA GLY A 346 -7.00 -8.01 -21.25
C GLY A 346 -8.12 -7.11 -21.78
N ARG A 347 -9.32 -7.21 -21.21
CA ARG A 347 -10.48 -6.38 -21.60
C ARG A 347 -10.68 -5.16 -20.70
N ILE A 348 -10.20 -5.22 -19.46
CA ILE A 348 -10.26 -4.07 -18.54
C ILE A 348 -9.31 -2.98 -19.04
N LYS A 349 -9.83 -1.75 -19.15
CA LYS A 349 -9.03 -0.60 -19.56
C LYS A 349 -7.93 -0.32 -18.54
N PRO A 350 -6.69 -0.03 -19.00
CA PRO A 350 -5.60 0.34 -18.10
C PRO A 350 -5.91 1.59 -17.26
N ILE A 351 -5.31 1.63 -16.07
CA ILE A 351 -5.33 2.80 -15.19
C ILE A 351 -3.94 3.42 -15.21
N HIS A 352 -3.87 4.76 -15.19
CA HIS A 352 -2.62 5.48 -14.98
C HIS A 352 -2.10 5.33 -13.55
N ILE A 353 -1.65 4.14 -13.20
CA ILE A 353 -1.40 3.78 -11.80
C ILE A 353 -0.27 4.60 -11.17
N VAL A 354 0.72 5.04 -11.96
CA VAL A 354 1.80 5.90 -11.46
C VAL A 354 1.27 7.29 -11.12
N ALA A 355 0.41 7.87 -11.96
CA ALA A 355 -0.21 9.16 -11.65
C ALA A 355 -1.27 9.06 -10.54
N ASP A 356 -2.06 7.97 -10.50
CA ASP A 356 -3.04 7.67 -9.44
C ASP A 356 -2.35 7.66 -8.08
N GLU A 357 -1.33 6.81 -7.91
CA GLU A 357 -0.65 6.63 -6.64
C GLU A 357 0.17 7.87 -6.26
N LYS A 358 0.95 8.44 -7.19
CA LYS A 358 1.72 9.68 -6.94
C LYS A 358 0.80 10.83 -6.54
N GLY A 359 -0.26 11.07 -7.32
CA GLY A 359 -1.18 12.18 -7.10
C GLY A 359 -1.94 12.04 -5.78
N TYR A 360 -2.34 10.83 -5.42
CA TYR A 360 -3.05 10.55 -4.18
C TYR A 360 -2.20 10.92 -2.96
N TRP A 361 -0.93 10.53 -2.95
CA TRP A 361 -0.02 10.83 -1.86
C TRP A 361 0.43 12.28 -1.83
N GLN A 362 0.66 12.90 -2.98
CA GLN A 362 0.97 14.33 -3.04
C GLN A 362 -0.19 15.20 -2.52
N LEU A 363 -1.43 14.85 -2.86
CA LEU A 363 -2.60 15.52 -2.28
C LEU A 363 -2.61 15.34 -0.77
N ASN A 364 -2.55 14.11 -0.26
CA ASN A 364 -2.54 13.88 1.19
C ASN A 364 -1.38 14.60 1.90
N ARG A 365 -0.18 14.60 1.34
CA ARG A 365 1.01 15.33 1.84
C ARG A 365 0.78 16.83 1.92
N ARG A 366 0.25 17.42 0.85
CA ARG A 366 -0.12 18.85 0.82
C ARG A 366 -1.11 19.16 1.95
N LEU A 367 -2.10 18.31 2.13
CA LEU A 367 -3.17 18.51 3.11
C LEU A 367 -2.66 18.37 4.55
N MET A 368 -1.79 17.40 4.82
CA MET A 368 -1.07 17.31 6.09
C MET A 368 -0.25 18.56 6.35
N GLN A 369 0.52 19.03 5.36
CA GLN A 369 1.37 20.21 5.52
C GLN A 369 0.55 21.46 5.81
N LEU A 370 -0.57 21.66 5.09
CA LEU A 370 -1.47 22.80 5.30
C LEU A 370 -2.13 22.77 6.68
N ARG A 371 -2.45 21.59 7.22
CA ARG A 371 -3.13 21.45 8.51
C ARG A 371 -2.16 21.41 9.70
N GLN A 372 -1.17 20.54 9.64
CA GLN A 372 -0.32 20.18 10.76
C GLN A 372 1.04 20.88 10.73
N GLY A 373 1.40 21.55 9.63
CA GLY A 373 2.70 22.17 9.43
C GLY A 373 3.85 21.18 9.27
N LYS A 374 3.58 19.87 9.21
CA LYS A 374 4.58 18.81 9.07
C LYS A 374 4.09 17.63 8.26
N TYR A 375 5.04 16.91 7.69
CA TYR A 375 4.85 15.62 7.07
C TYR A 375 4.81 14.48 8.11
N ARG A 376 3.89 13.52 7.93
CA ARG A 376 3.86 12.25 8.68
C ARG A 376 4.22 11.10 7.76
N PRO A 377 4.93 10.07 8.24
CA PRO A 377 5.12 8.85 7.45
C PRO A 377 3.77 8.27 7.04
N THR A 378 3.72 7.64 5.86
CA THR A 378 2.49 7.04 5.35
C THR A 378 2.58 5.52 5.30
N ILE A 379 1.52 4.84 5.72
CA ILE A 379 1.35 3.41 5.48
C ILE A 379 0.25 3.23 4.44
N ARG A 380 0.62 2.72 3.25
CA ARG A 380 -0.35 2.33 2.23
C ARG A 380 -1.09 1.08 2.68
N MET A 381 -2.39 1.18 2.84
CA MET A 381 -3.25 0.04 3.13
C MET A 381 -3.88 -0.51 1.86
N MET A 382 -3.92 -1.82 1.74
CA MET A 382 -4.58 -2.50 0.63
C MET A 382 -5.42 -3.66 1.13
N GLU A 383 -6.69 -3.62 0.78
CA GLU A 383 -7.62 -4.69 1.04
C GLU A 383 -7.94 -5.41 -0.28
N PRO A 384 -7.61 -6.71 -0.38
CA PRO A 384 -7.79 -7.48 -1.60
C PRO A 384 -9.26 -7.89 -1.81
N VAL A 385 -10.03 -7.86 -0.73
CA VAL A 385 -11.47 -8.16 -0.65
C VAL A 385 -12.26 -6.86 -0.44
N TYR A 386 -13.56 -6.86 -0.13
CA TYR A 386 -14.43 -5.69 0.21
C TYR A 386 -15.40 -5.07 -0.83
N GLU A 387 -16.50 -4.54 -0.28
CA GLU A 387 -17.76 -4.00 -0.83
C GLU A 387 -17.61 -3.08 -2.05
N GLY A 388 -18.00 -3.58 -3.21
CA GLY A 388 -18.21 -2.78 -4.42
C GLY A 388 -19.53 -3.20 -5.04
N ASN A 389 -20.61 -2.49 -4.70
CA ASN A 389 -21.97 -2.77 -5.20
C ASN A 389 -22.19 -2.41 -6.67
N THR A 390 -21.13 -2.11 -7.42
CA THR A 390 -21.20 -1.54 -8.77
C THR A 390 -20.57 -2.49 -9.79
N GLY A 391 -21.29 -2.82 -10.87
CA GLY A 391 -20.88 -3.73 -11.94
C GLY A 391 -19.74 -3.20 -12.83
N GLY A 392 -18.90 -2.31 -12.31
CA GLY A 392 -17.94 -1.53 -13.08
C GLY A 392 -18.59 -0.44 -13.95
N TYR A 393 -17.74 0.33 -14.62
CA TYR A 393 -18.15 1.21 -15.71
C TYR A 393 -18.16 0.40 -17.01
N VAL A 394 -19.30 0.39 -17.69
CA VAL A 394 -19.45 -0.25 -18.99
C VAL A 394 -19.75 0.83 -20.01
N ASP A 395 -18.81 1.04 -20.93
CA ASP A 395 -18.77 2.19 -21.84
C ASP A 395 -18.96 3.53 -21.10
N GLY A 396 -18.25 3.69 -19.97
CA GLY A 396 -18.30 4.91 -19.15
C GLY A 396 -19.58 5.09 -18.32
N THR A 397 -20.54 4.17 -18.39
CA THR A 397 -21.77 4.22 -17.60
C THR A 397 -21.71 3.20 -16.46
N ILE A 398 -22.07 3.60 -15.25
CA ILE A 398 -22.22 2.64 -14.13
C ILE A 398 -23.44 1.77 -14.45
N LEU A 399 -23.23 0.47 -14.58
CA LEU A 399 -24.37 -0.45 -14.62
C LEU A 399 -24.83 -0.73 -13.19
N PRO A 400 -26.12 -0.48 -12.85
CA PRO A 400 -26.69 -1.00 -11.63
C PRO A 400 -26.64 -2.53 -11.69
N ASN A 401 -26.27 -3.16 -10.58
CA ASN A 401 -26.31 -4.61 -10.46
C ASN A 401 -27.78 -5.05 -10.45
N GLY A 402 -28.28 -5.56 -11.58
CA GLY A 402 -29.63 -6.14 -11.69
C GLY A 402 -29.79 -7.45 -10.91
N ASP A 403 -28.70 -8.18 -10.67
CA ASP A 403 -28.73 -9.60 -10.23
C ASP A 403 -27.96 -9.87 -8.90
N GLY A 404 -27.69 -8.85 -8.10
CA GLY A 404 -27.05 -9.00 -6.78
C GLY A 404 -25.52 -9.21 -6.79
N GLU A 405 -24.94 -9.70 -5.69
CA GLU A 405 -23.47 -9.78 -5.49
C GLU A 405 -22.78 -10.91 -6.26
N ALA A 406 -23.47 -12.05 -6.43
CA ALA A 406 -22.92 -13.21 -7.14
C ALA A 406 -22.66 -12.94 -8.64
N ALA A 407 -23.43 -12.03 -9.25
CA ALA A 407 -23.23 -11.59 -10.63
C ALA A 407 -21.97 -10.71 -10.83
N ARG A 408 -21.22 -10.38 -9.76
CA ARG A 408 -20.00 -9.55 -9.81
C ARG A 408 -18.74 -10.34 -10.14
N VAL A 409 -18.77 -11.66 -9.94
CA VAL A 409 -17.62 -12.53 -10.16
C VAL A 409 -17.90 -13.44 -11.35
N PRO A 410 -17.09 -13.35 -12.42
CA PRO A 410 -17.39 -14.10 -13.64
C PRO A 410 -17.09 -15.59 -13.48
N PHE A 411 -16.19 -15.95 -12.55
CA PHE A 411 -15.75 -17.32 -12.29
C PHE A 411 -16.79 -18.11 -11.46
N PRO A 412 -17.37 -19.20 -12.00
CA PRO A 412 -18.40 -19.98 -11.30
C PRO A 412 -17.92 -20.57 -9.97
N ASP A 413 -16.64 -20.93 -9.85
CA ASP A 413 -16.04 -21.45 -8.62
C ASP A 413 -15.94 -20.41 -7.49
N LEU A 414 -16.23 -19.14 -7.80
CA LEU A 414 -16.19 -18.03 -6.85
C LEU A 414 -17.55 -17.40 -6.57
N GLN A 415 -18.55 -17.67 -7.40
CA GLN A 415 -19.92 -17.21 -7.17
C GLN A 415 -20.42 -17.92 -5.90
N ASN A 416 -20.65 -17.17 -4.80
CA ASN A 416 -20.97 -17.69 -3.46
C ASN A 416 -19.80 -18.35 -2.70
N ALA A 417 -18.54 -18.06 -3.04
CA ALA A 417 -17.36 -18.64 -2.38
C ALA A 417 -17.31 -18.42 -0.86
N TRP A 418 -18.01 -17.41 -0.35
CA TRP A 418 -18.15 -17.19 1.09
C TRP A 418 -19.51 -16.62 1.43
N LYS A 419 -20.33 -17.45 2.08
CA LYS A 419 -21.59 -17.06 2.70
C LYS A 419 -21.63 -17.60 4.12
N GLU A 420 -21.91 -16.74 5.09
CA GLU A 420 -22.33 -17.17 6.42
C GLU A 420 -23.85 -17.06 6.50
N TYR A 421 -24.45 -18.08 7.09
CA TYR A 421 -25.88 -18.15 7.29
C TYR A 421 -26.17 -18.04 8.78
N ASP A 422 -27.19 -17.28 9.15
CA ASP A 422 -27.72 -17.37 10.50
C ASP A 422 -28.45 -18.70 10.74
N GLN A 423 -28.93 -18.88 11.97
CA GLN A 423 -29.70 -20.06 12.37
C GLN A 423 -31.00 -20.25 11.57
N SER A 424 -31.49 -19.20 10.88
CA SER A 424 -32.68 -19.26 10.03
C SER A 424 -32.37 -19.62 8.57
N GLY A 425 -31.09 -19.85 8.23
CA GLY A 425 -30.66 -20.13 6.86
C GLY A 425 -30.61 -18.89 5.98
N ARG A 426 -30.70 -17.68 6.55
CA ARG A 426 -30.52 -16.42 5.84
C ARG A 426 -29.04 -16.09 5.76
N VAL A 427 -28.57 -15.68 4.57
CA VAL A 427 -27.21 -15.13 4.41
C VAL A 427 -27.09 -13.88 5.27
N VAL A 428 -26.22 -13.93 6.28
CA VAL A 428 -25.89 -12.79 7.16
C VAL A 428 -24.57 -12.14 6.80
N TYR A 429 -23.78 -12.81 5.97
CA TYR A 429 -22.53 -12.26 5.46
C TYR A 429 -22.18 -12.93 4.13
N GLU A 430 -21.80 -12.15 3.15
CA GLU A 430 -21.30 -12.60 1.85
C GLU A 430 -20.08 -11.76 1.49
N GLU A 431 -19.05 -12.39 0.92
CA GLU A 431 -17.93 -11.64 0.36
C GLU A 431 -17.47 -12.20 -0.99
N THR A 432 -17.12 -11.27 -1.88
CA THR A 432 -16.61 -11.57 -3.21
C THR A 432 -15.20 -10.98 -3.43
N PRO A 433 -14.26 -11.75 -4.01
CA PRO A 433 -12.92 -11.26 -4.31
C PRO A 433 -12.92 -10.25 -5.47
N LYS A 434 -12.06 -9.22 -5.38
CA LYS A 434 -11.82 -8.23 -6.46
C LYS A 434 -10.98 -8.79 -7.61
N VAL A 435 -11.45 -9.87 -8.26
CA VAL A 435 -10.73 -10.58 -9.34
C VAL A 435 -10.41 -9.73 -10.57
N TRP A 436 -11.08 -8.60 -10.70
CA TRP A 436 -10.91 -7.63 -11.77
C TRP A 436 -9.68 -6.73 -11.57
N GLN A 437 -9.01 -6.73 -10.39
CA GLN A 437 -7.78 -5.96 -10.18
C GLN A 437 -6.56 -6.73 -10.69
N PRO A 438 -5.94 -6.32 -11.81
CA PRO A 438 -4.78 -7.03 -12.33
C PRO A 438 -3.52 -6.83 -11.45
N PRO A 439 -2.62 -7.82 -11.41
CA PRO A 439 -1.36 -7.78 -10.67
C PRO A 439 -0.50 -6.52 -10.86
N TYR A 440 -0.48 -5.92 -12.05
CA TYR A 440 0.35 -4.73 -12.32
C TYR A 440 -0.05 -3.53 -11.46
N LEU A 441 -1.32 -3.43 -11.06
CA LEU A 441 -1.79 -2.34 -10.20
C LEU A 441 -1.14 -2.45 -8.82
N TRP A 442 -1.21 -3.64 -8.22
CA TRP A 442 -0.64 -3.95 -6.91
C TRP A 442 0.88 -3.74 -6.90
N TYR A 443 1.55 -4.32 -7.89
CA TYR A 443 2.98 -4.14 -8.11
C TYR A 443 3.35 -2.65 -8.20
N SER A 444 2.66 -1.89 -9.07
CA SER A 444 2.99 -0.49 -9.33
C SER A 444 2.69 0.40 -8.13
N ARG A 445 1.62 0.13 -7.36
CA ARG A 445 1.33 0.85 -6.10
C ARG A 445 2.48 0.68 -5.12
N TYR A 446 2.99 -0.54 -4.94
CA TYR A 446 4.14 -0.78 -4.07
C TYR A 446 5.38 -0.02 -4.56
N VAL A 447 5.74 -0.14 -5.85
CA VAL A 447 6.93 0.52 -6.41
C VAL A 447 6.84 2.03 -6.24
N VAL A 448 5.71 2.64 -6.60
CA VAL A 448 5.49 4.09 -6.53
C VAL A 448 5.52 4.58 -5.09
N HIS A 449 4.80 3.92 -4.17
CA HIS A 449 4.78 4.30 -2.76
C HIS A 449 6.15 4.12 -2.10
N ARG A 450 6.82 2.97 -2.30
CA ARG A 450 8.18 2.69 -1.78
C ARG A 450 9.17 3.73 -2.28
N PHE A 451 9.09 4.13 -3.54
CA PHE A 451 9.95 5.15 -4.12
C PHE A 451 9.62 6.54 -3.56
N LEU A 452 8.35 6.90 -3.41
CA LEU A 452 7.91 8.18 -2.86
C LEU A 452 8.28 8.35 -1.37
N GLU A 453 8.15 7.30 -0.56
CA GLU A 453 8.53 7.31 0.87
C GLU A 453 10.04 7.23 1.09
N GLY A 454 10.76 6.46 0.28
CA GLY A 454 12.19 6.25 0.49
C GLY A 454 12.46 5.66 1.88
N ASP A 455 13.39 6.24 2.63
CA ASP A 455 13.78 5.72 3.95
C ASP A 455 13.05 6.41 5.13
N THR A 456 11.87 6.99 4.87
CA THR A 456 11.05 7.67 5.89
C THR A 456 10.68 6.68 7.01
N PRO A 457 11.12 6.90 8.27
CA PRO A 457 10.83 5.98 9.36
C PRO A 457 9.33 5.87 9.66
N GLY A 458 8.84 4.63 9.73
CA GLY A 458 7.43 4.34 10.05
C GLY A 458 6.50 4.33 8.84
N ALA A 459 7.01 4.71 7.65
CA ALA A 459 6.26 4.54 6.42
C ALA A 459 6.20 3.06 6.03
N GLY A 460 5.24 2.66 5.20
CA GLY A 460 5.14 1.25 4.81
C GLY A 460 3.97 0.86 3.94
N PHE A 461 3.79 -0.45 3.82
CA PHE A 461 2.72 -1.08 3.05
C PHE A 461 2.10 -2.20 3.91
N HIS A 462 0.78 -2.21 4.00
CA HIS A 462 0.03 -3.14 4.82
C HIS A 462 -1.11 -3.76 4.00
N VAL A 463 -1.10 -5.08 3.89
CA VAL A 463 -2.14 -5.86 3.23
C VAL A 463 -2.89 -6.65 4.29
N PHE A 464 -4.20 -6.46 4.34
CA PHE A 464 -5.06 -7.06 5.37
C PHE A 464 -6.32 -7.65 4.74
N PRO A 465 -6.89 -8.73 5.31
CA PRO A 465 -8.24 -9.16 4.98
C PRO A 465 -9.27 -8.33 5.73
N ASN A 466 -10.49 -8.34 5.23
CA ASN A 466 -11.65 -7.86 5.96
C ASN A 466 -11.96 -8.68 7.24
N ASP A 467 -11.57 -9.96 7.31
CA ASP A 467 -11.86 -10.86 8.42
C ASP A 467 -10.59 -11.44 9.07
N PRO A 468 -10.32 -11.05 10.34
CA PRO A 468 -9.25 -11.61 11.14
C PRO A 468 -9.31 -13.13 11.32
N ARG A 469 -10.50 -13.76 11.25
CA ARG A 469 -10.67 -15.22 11.45
C ARG A 469 -10.00 -16.04 10.36
N LEU A 470 -9.72 -15.44 9.20
CA LEU A 470 -9.18 -16.17 8.07
C LEU A 470 -7.66 -16.00 7.88
N VAL A 471 -7.03 -15.03 8.54
CA VAL A 471 -5.60 -14.67 8.37
C VAL A 471 -4.63 -15.84 8.55
N ARG A 472 -4.98 -16.83 9.39
CA ARG A 472 -4.14 -18.02 9.70
C ARG A 472 -4.58 -19.30 8.99
N ARG A 473 -5.63 -19.24 8.16
CA ARG A 473 -6.02 -20.38 7.32
C ARG A 473 -5.10 -20.43 6.11
N ASP A 474 -4.83 -21.64 5.62
CA ASP A 474 -4.11 -21.80 4.36
C ASP A 474 -4.88 -21.11 3.22
N PRO A 475 -4.34 -20.06 2.58
CA PRO A 475 -4.99 -19.38 1.46
C PRO A 475 -5.41 -20.33 0.35
N ALA A 476 -4.68 -21.43 0.13
CA ALA A 476 -5.02 -22.46 -0.86
C ALA A 476 -6.35 -23.17 -0.57
N THR A 477 -6.77 -23.18 0.70
CA THR A 477 -7.97 -23.86 1.19
C THR A 477 -9.17 -22.92 1.36
N VAL A 478 -8.97 -21.60 1.24
CA VAL A 478 -10.02 -20.60 1.37
C VAL A 478 -10.40 -20.09 -0.03
N PRO A 479 -11.58 -20.45 -0.58
CA PRO A 479 -11.98 -20.08 -1.94
C PRO A 479 -11.86 -18.58 -2.26
N GLY A 480 -12.19 -17.68 -1.32
CA GLY A 480 -11.97 -16.24 -1.52
C GLY A 480 -10.49 -15.85 -1.67
N PHE A 481 -9.60 -16.44 -0.88
CA PHE A 481 -8.17 -16.08 -0.84
C PHE A 481 -7.34 -16.74 -1.93
N ASN A 482 -7.78 -17.90 -2.41
CA ASN A 482 -7.24 -18.61 -3.57
C ASN A 482 -7.04 -17.73 -4.80
N HIS A 483 -7.84 -16.68 -4.93
CA HIS A 483 -7.86 -15.78 -6.06
C HIS A 483 -7.12 -14.47 -5.80
N HIS A 484 -6.60 -14.23 -4.59
CA HIS A 484 -5.77 -13.06 -4.26
C HIS A 484 -4.27 -13.33 -4.34
N LEU A 485 -3.87 -14.61 -4.51
CA LEU A 485 -2.47 -15.00 -4.55
C LEU A 485 -1.67 -14.25 -5.62
N HIS A 486 -2.27 -13.97 -6.78
CA HIS A 486 -1.60 -13.19 -7.82
C HIS A 486 -1.25 -11.75 -7.38
N ALA A 487 -2.09 -11.13 -6.55
CA ALA A 487 -1.85 -9.80 -6.01
C ALA A 487 -0.74 -9.85 -4.96
N TYR A 488 -0.75 -10.87 -4.08
CA TYR A 488 0.29 -11.06 -3.08
C TYR A 488 1.64 -11.33 -3.71
N SER A 489 1.74 -12.30 -4.62
CA SER A 489 2.97 -12.60 -5.34
C SER A 489 3.50 -11.38 -6.08
N SER A 490 2.63 -10.56 -6.69
CA SER A 490 3.05 -9.32 -7.34
C SER A 490 3.66 -8.29 -6.38
N LEU A 491 3.17 -8.21 -5.13
CA LEU A 491 3.75 -7.33 -4.11
C LEU A 491 5.10 -7.85 -3.62
N PHE A 492 5.23 -9.16 -3.39
CA PHE A 492 6.52 -9.76 -3.03
C PHE A 492 7.54 -9.61 -4.15
N GLN A 493 7.12 -9.77 -5.41
CA GLN A 493 7.98 -9.47 -6.56
C GLN A 493 8.38 -8.00 -6.61
N ALA A 494 7.44 -7.07 -6.42
CA ALA A 494 7.74 -5.63 -6.39
C ALA A 494 8.74 -5.30 -5.28
N ARG A 495 8.60 -5.90 -4.11
CA ARG A 495 9.53 -5.74 -2.98
C ARG A 495 10.91 -6.30 -3.30
N HIS A 496 10.97 -7.49 -3.90
CA HIS A 496 12.23 -8.09 -4.35
C HIS A 496 12.92 -7.24 -5.41
N ASP A 497 12.20 -6.79 -6.44
CA ASP A 497 12.78 -5.94 -7.51
C ASP A 497 13.28 -4.58 -6.98
N MET A 498 12.68 -4.08 -5.89
CA MET A 498 13.09 -2.83 -5.25
C MET A 498 14.21 -3.01 -4.22
N GLN A 499 14.56 -4.25 -3.88
CA GLN A 499 15.60 -4.61 -2.91
C GLN A 499 16.96 -3.93 -3.18
N PRO A 500 17.47 -3.85 -4.43
CA PRO A 500 18.77 -3.23 -4.69
C PRO A 500 18.85 -1.75 -4.29
N TYR A 501 17.71 -1.08 -4.11
CA TYR A 501 17.63 0.32 -3.73
C TYR A 501 17.42 0.56 -2.24
N GLU A 502 17.21 -0.49 -1.45
CA GLU A 502 16.91 -0.36 -0.02
C GLU A 502 17.99 0.46 0.71
N LYS A 503 19.28 0.29 0.35
CA LYS A 503 20.40 1.10 0.87
C LYS A 503 20.58 2.44 0.13
N PHE A 504 20.08 2.56 -1.10
CA PHE A 504 20.16 3.78 -1.89
C PHE A 504 19.25 4.87 -1.31
N TYR A 505 18.05 4.51 -0.83
CA TYR A 505 17.08 5.49 -0.33
C TYR A 505 17.60 6.34 0.82
N ALA A 506 18.34 5.74 1.75
CA ALA A 506 18.97 6.46 2.85
C ALA A 506 19.97 7.49 2.31
N GLY A 507 19.74 8.77 2.61
CA GLY A 507 20.57 9.88 2.12
C GLY A 507 20.40 10.21 0.63
N SER A 508 19.37 9.68 -0.03
CA SER A 508 18.96 10.13 -1.37
C SER A 508 18.08 11.37 -1.30
N THR A 509 18.18 12.25 -2.29
CA THR A 509 17.29 13.39 -2.49
C THR A 509 16.16 13.00 -3.42
N LEU A 510 14.90 13.24 -3.00
CA LEU A 510 13.71 13.07 -3.84
C LEU A 510 13.42 14.34 -4.64
N VAL A 511 13.15 14.16 -5.92
CA VAL A 511 12.54 15.13 -6.83
C VAL A 511 11.20 14.54 -7.21
N GLU A 512 10.14 14.98 -6.53
CA GLU A 512 8.79 14.47 -6.77
C GLU A 512 8.31 14.82 -8.18
N ASP A 513 8.58 16.04 -8.64
CA ASP A 513 8.10 16.56 -9.90
C ASP A 513 9.29 17.02 -10.78
N PRO A 514 9.93 16.10 -11.52
CA PRO A 514 10.96 16.47 -12.46
C PRO A 514 10.38 17.27 -13.64
N ASP A 515 11.23 18.05 -14.29
CA ASP A 515 10.91 18.70 -15.56
C ASP A 515 10.86 17.63 -16.65
N VAL A 516 9.78 17.61 -17.43
CA VAL A 516 9.52 16.62 -18.48
C VAL A 516 9.39 17.30 -19.84
N GLN A 517 10.11 16.78 -20.82
CA GLN A 517 9.94 17.08 -22.22
C GLN A 517 9.29 15.88 -22.90
N LEU A 518 8.02 16.03 -23.26
CA LEU A 518 7.20 14.96 -23.81
C LEU A 518 7.70 14.55 -25.20
N ASN A 519 7.85 13.25 -25.44
CA ASN A 519 8.36 12.72 -26.71
C ASN A 519 9.75 13.29 -27.11
N GLY A 520 10.52 13.81 -26.14
CA GLY A 520 11.84 14.40 -26.36
C GLY A 520 11.85 15.68 -27.22
N SER A 521 10.73 16.38 -27.33
CA SER A 521 10.61 17.65 -28.07
C SER A 521 9.80 18.70 -27.30
N GLY A 522 9.96 19.98 -27.66
CA GLY A 522 9.24 21.09 -27.02
C GLY A 522 9.84 21.56 -25.69
N PRO A 523 9.16 22.47 -24.96
CA PRO A 523 9.65 22.98 -23.70
C PRO A 523 9.52 21.94 -22.57
N PHE A 524 10.45 22.00 -21.62
CA PHE A 524 10.29 21.27 -20.36
C PHE A 524 9.12 21.83 -19.57
N GLN A 525 8.28 20.94 -19.07
CA GLN A 525 7.15 21.26 -18.21
C GLN A 525 7.16 20.36 -16.98
N THR A 526 6.76 20.91 -15.84
CA THR A 526 6.64 20.18 -14.59
C THR A 526 5.19 19.79 -14.36
N TYR A 527 4.93 18.53 -14.02
CA TYR A 527 3.59 18.07 -13.64
C TYR A 527 3.63 17.26 -12.36
N ASN A 528 2.76 17.62 -11.41
CA ASN A 528 2.49 16.77 -10.26
C ASN A 528 1.62 15.57 -10.65
N GLY A 529 1.45 14.61 -9.73
CA GLY A 529 0.68 13.39 -9.98
C GLY A 529 -0.78 13.68 -10.32
N THR A 530 -1.39 14.70 -9.71
CA THR A 530 -2.77 15.12 -9.99
C THR A 530 -2.93 15.68 -11.40
N GLN A 531 -1.99 16.52 -11.85
CA GLN A 531 -1.95 17.07 -13.21
C GLN A 531 -1.66 15.99 -14.25
N ALA A 532 -0.84 14.99 -13.89
CA ALA A 532 -0.56 13.85 -14.75
C ALA A 532 -1.77 12.92 -14.87
N TYR A 533 -2.50 12.72 -13.76
CA TYR A 533 -3.73 11.93 -13.74
C TYR A 533 -4.84 12.65 -14.50
N ASN A 534 -4.92 13.99 -14.42
CA ASN A 534 -5.80 14.84 -15.21
C ASN A 534 -7.29 14.48 -15.11
N TYR A 535 -7.77 14.23 -13.89
CA TYR A 535 -9.19 14.07 -13.60
C TYR A 535 -9.76 15.38 -13.06
N ASP A 536 -10.81 15.88 -13.67
CA ASP A 536 -11.38 17.19 -13.40
C ASP A 536 -12.90 17.17 -13.57
N ASP A 537 -13.63 17.67 -12.58
CA ASP A 537 -15.10 17.76 -12.56
C ASP A 537 -15.81 16.48 -13.05
N GLY A 538 -15.45 15.34 -12.45
CA GLY A 538 -16.04 14.05 -12.80
C GLY A 538 -15.50 13.41 -14.08
N LYS A 539 -14.68 14.13 -14.87
CA LYS A 539 -14.22 13.72 -16.20
C LYS A 539 -12.72 13.40 -16.23
N GLN A 540 -12.38 12.28 -16.85
CA GLN A 540 -11.00 11.90 -17.15
C GLN A 540 -10.55 12.59 -18.44
N ASN A 541 -9.67 13.58 -18.33
CA ASN A 541 -9.05 14.26 -19.47
C ASN A 541 -7.79 13.50 -19.94
N PRO A 542 -7.20 13.84 -21.11
CA PRO A 542 -6.01 13.18 -21.63
C PRO A 542 -4.86 13.18 -20.60
N PRO A 543 -4.41 12.01 -20.13
CA PRO A 543 -3.38 11.93 -19.11
C PRO A 543 -2.01 12.34 -19.67
N LYS A 544 -1.12 12.78 -18.78
CA LYS A 544 0.30 13.05 -19.06
C LYS A 544 1.16 12.00 -18.34
N PRO A 545 2.39 11.71 -18.79
CA PRO A 545 3.23 10.77 -18.06
C PRO A 545 3.56 11.31 -16.67
N ALA A 546 3.70 10.40 -15.71
CA ALA A 546 4.05 10.73 -14.33
C ALA A 546 5.43 10.17 -14.01
N TYR A 547 6.30 11.02 -13.48
CA TYR A 547 7.67 10.67 -13.12
C TYR A 547 8.00 11.16 -11.72
N MET A 548 8.92 10.45 -11.07
CA MET A 548 9.66 10.87 -9.88
C MET A 548 11.12 10.49 -10.06
N LEU A 549 12.03 11.26 -9.48
CA LEU A 549 13.46 10.98 -9.54
C LEU A 549 14.07 11.04 -8.14
N ARG A 550 15.02 10.16 -7.87
CA ARG A 550 15.90 10.23 -6.69
C ARG A 550 17.34 10.26 -7.12
N TYR A 551 18.17 11.01 -6.42
CA TYR A 551 19.60 11.00 -6.66
C TYR A 551 20.39 10.98 -5.36
N LYS A 552 21.56 10.35 -5.40
CA LYS A 552 22.49 10.26 -4.25
C LYS A 552 23.91 10.58 -4.74
N PRO A 553 24.62 11.52 -4.09
CA PRO A 553 26.03 11.75 -4.39
C PRO A 553 26.88 10.50 -4.20
N THR A 554 27.87 10.33 -5.04
CA THR A 554 28.91 9.29 -4.97
C THR A 554 30.29 9.97 -5.08
N ALA A 555 31.37 9.22 -4.86
CA ALA A 555 32.72 9.77 -4.98
C ALA A 555 33.02 10.37 -6.37
N THR A 556 32.39 9.84 -7.43
CA THR A 556 32.67 10.20 -8.83
C THR A 556 31.53 10.96 -9.53
N GLY A 557 30.45 11.28 -8.81
CA GLY A 557 29.27 11.97 -9.37
C GLY A 557 28.00 11.63 -8.61
N TRP A 558 26.99 11.11 -9.30
CA TRP A 558 25.69 10.77 -8.70
C TRP A 558 25.16 9.43 -9.19
N GLN A 559 24.51 8.68 -8.30
CA GLN A 559 23.57 7.64 -8.70
C GLN A 559 22.18 8.27 -8.80
N VAL A 560 21.48 8.03 -9.90
CA VAL A 560 20.15 8.58 -10.17
C VAL A 560 19.21 7.44 -10.48
N VAL A 561 18.06 7.41 -9.81
CA VAL A 561 16.99 6.43 -10.05
C VAL A 561 15.72 7.19 -10.43
N VAL A 562 15.00 6.72 -11.45
CA VAL A 562 13.76 7.32 -11.95
C VAL A 562 12.66 6.28 -11.88
N VAL A 563 11.50 6.65 -11.33
CA VAL A 563 10.24 5.92 -11.49
C VAL A 563 9.36 6.67 -12.49
N GLY A 564 8.76 5.96 -13.43
CA GLY A 564 7.87 6.54 -14.44
C GLY A 564 6.72 5.63 -14.88
N GLY A 565 5.65 6.22 -15.39
CA GLY A 565 4.53 5.50 -16.01
C GLY A 565 3.60 6.41 -16.82
N MET A 566 2.72 5.80 -17.60
CA MET A 566 1.77 6.46 -18.50
C MET A 566 0.50 5.61 -18.64
N ASN A 567 -0.66 6.24 -18.83
CA ASN A 567 -1.86 5.53 -19.27
C ASN A 567 -1.72 5.16 -20.75
N GLN A 568 -1.34 3.94 -21.04
CA GLN A 568 -1.13 3.46 -22.41
C GLN A 568 -1.44 1.97 -22.49
N ASN A 569 -1.82 1.49 -23.68
CA ASN A 569 -2.07 0.07 -23.89
C ASN A 569 -0.77 -0.73 -23.72
N TRP A 570 -0.89 -2.03 -23.44
CA TRP A 570 0.24 -2.91 -23.11
C TRP A 570 1.40 -2.90 -24.13
N ASN A 571 1.08 -2.73 -25.41
CA ASN A 571 2.07 -2.72 -26.49
C ASN A 571 2.53 -1.31 -26.89
N GLU A 572 1.91 -0.26 -26.34
CA GLU A 572 2.29 1.12 -26.63
C GLU A 572 3.57 1.51 -25.90
N GLN A 573 4.37 2.35 -26.56
CA GLN A 573 5.61 2.89 -26.02
C GLN A 573 5.64 4.40 -26.16
N ARG A 574 6.31 5.05 -25.20
CA ARG A 574 6.60 6.48 -25.21
C ARG A 574 8.01 6.72 -24.71
N THR A 575 8.70 7.69 -25.32
CA THR A 575 10.04 8.10 -24.85
C THR A 575 10.03 9.56 -24.44
N ASP A 576 10.30 9.84 -23.17
CA ASP A 576 10.35 11.21 -22.64
C ASP A 576 11.77 11.56 -22.19
N VAL A 577 12.05 12.86 -22.06
CA VAL A 577 13.30 13.38 -21.49
C VAL A 577 13.00 14.09 -20.18
N LEU A 578 13.76 13.76 -19.15
CA LEU A 578 13.57 14.24 -17.78
C LEU A 578 14.79 15.03 -17.33
N ARG A 579 14.60 16.00 -16.45
CA ARG A 579 15.72 16.63 -15.73
C ARG A 579 15.29 17.06 -14.32
N VAL A 580 16.28 17.29 -13.47
CA VAL A 580 16.05 17.94 -12.18
C VAL A 580 15.72 19.42 -12.44
N PRO A 581 14.61 19.97 -11.88
CA PRO A 581 14.25 21.37 -12.03
C PRO A 581 15.41 22.30 -11.65
N GLY A 582 15.49 23.46 -12.30
CA GLY A 582 16.54 24.45 -12.03
C GLY A 582 17.95 24.01 -12.45
N ASN A 583 18.09 23.06 -13.38
CA ASN A 583 19.36 22.50 -13.85
C ASN A 583 20.17 21.78 -12.76
N GLY A 584 19.51 21.15 -11.78
CA GLY A 584 20.18 20.23 -10.85
C GLY A 584 20.94 19.12 -11.59
N LEU A 585 21.93 18.51 -10.93
CA LEU A 585 22.83 17.51 -11.53
C LEU A 585 23.54 18.03 -12.80
N ASN A 586 24.05 19.27 -12.74
CA ASN A 586 24.75 19.95 -13.83
C ASN A 586 23.92 20.09 -15.14
N GLY A 587 22.59 20.13 -15.03
CA GLY A 587 21.69 20.19 -16.18
C GLY A 587 21.69 18.94 -17.05
N ASN A 588 22.23 17.82 -16.56
CA ASN A 588 22.14 16.55 -17.27
C ASN A 588 20.68 16.09 -17.36
N VAL A 589 20.35 15.41 -18.46
CA VAL A 589 18.99 14.96 -18.76
C VAL A 589 18.94 13.44 -18.94
N PHE A 590 17.78 12.85 -18.66
CA PHE A 590 17.55 11.41 -18.66
C PHE A 590 16.46 11.08 -19.65
N ARG A 591 16.82 10.41 -20.75
CA ARG A 591 15.87 9.93 -21.76
C ARG A 591 15.44 8.51 -21.43
N VAL A 592 14.15 8.34 -21.18
CA VAL A 592 13.55 7.08 -20.71
C VAL A 592 12.43 6.63 -21.62
N THR A 593 12.33 5.33 -21.85
CA THR A 593 11.25 4.73 -22.66
C THR A 593 10.31 3.90 -21.78
N LEU A 594 9.05 4.33 -21.69
CA LEU A 594 7.97 3.62 -21.02
C LEU A 594 7.28 2.66 -22.00
N ARG A 595 6.82 1.50 -21.52
CA ARG A 595 6.01 0.55 -22.29
C ARG A 595 4.84 0.01 -21.47
N GLY A 596 3.61 0.13 -21.96
CA GLY A 596 2.43 -0.31 -21.22
C GLY A 596 2.14 0.53 -19.95
N PRO A 597 1.14 0.13 -19.16
CA PRO A 597 0.58 0.96 -18.09
C PRO A 597 1.30 0.85 -16.73
N SER A 598 2.26 -0.06 -16.57
CA SER A 598 2.90 -0.31 -15.28
C SER A 598 3.99 0.71 -14.92
N ALA A 599 4.38 0.72 -13.64
CA ALA A 599 5.56 1.47 -13.19
C ALA A 599 6.85 0.90 -13.81
N HIS A 600 7.75 1.79 -14.20
CA HIS A 600 9.09 1.49 -14.68
C HIS A 600 10.12 2.14 -13.75
N VAL A 601 11.20 1.41 -13.43
CA VAL A 601 12.36 1.96 -12.72
C VAL A 601 13.57 1.94 -13.63
N PHE A 602 14.28 3.07 -13.69
CA PHE A 602 15.54 3.23 -14.42
C PHE A 602 16.63 3.71 -13.47
N SER A 603 17.85 3.21 -13.60
CA SER A 603 19.02 3.72 -12.87
C SER A 603 20.09 4.22 -13.82
N PHE A 604 20.75 5.31 -13.44
CA PHE A 604 21.83 5.96 -14.15
C PHE A 604 22.99 6.26 -13.19
N THR A 605 24.21 6.21 -13.72
CA THR A 605 25.40 6.70 -13.02
C THR A 605 25.88 7.94 -13.75
N VAL A 606 25.77 9.10 -13.11
CA VAL A 606 26.11 10.40 -13.68
C VAL A 606 27.49 10.83 -13.23
N ALA A 607 28.39 11.15 -14.14
CA ALA A 607 29.72 11.62 -13.81
C ALA A 607 29.69 13.07 -13.29
N LYS A 608 30.51 13.39 -12.28
CA LYS A 608 30.61 14.75 -11.71
C LYS A 608 31.02 15.80 -12.76
N THR A 609 31.80 15.38 -13.74
CA THR A 609 32.32 16.21 -14.83
C THR A 609 31.32 16.42 -15.96
N ASP A 610 30.28 15.59 -16.05
CA ASP A 610 29.28 15.72 -17.11
C ASP A 610 28.39 16.95 -16.83
N GLN A 611 28.26 17.80 -17.84
CA GLN A 611 27.38 18.97 -17.83
C GLN A 611 26.51 18.96 -19.08
N LYS A 612 25.20 19.17 -18.90
CA LYS A 612 24.20 19.22 -20.00
C LYS A 612 24.25 18.01 -20.94
N GLN A 613 24.61 16.83 -20.41
CA GLN A 613 24.67 15.58 -21.18
C GLN A 613 23.35 14.84 -21.15
N VAL A 614 23.13 14.01 -22.18
CA VAL A 614 21.97 13.11 -22.27
C VAL A 614 22.40 11.71 -21.81
N TYR A 615 21.72 11.21 -20.79
CA TYR A 615 21.77 9.82 -20.35
C TYR A 615 20.56 9.08 -20.93
N GLN A 616 20.78 7.97 -21.62
CA GLN A 616 19.74 7.24 -22.34
C GLN A 616 19.52 5.88 -21.68
N SER A 617 18.28 5.54 -21.29
CA SER A 617 17.99 4.16 -20.89
C SER A 617 18.17 3.23 -22.10
N SER A 618 18.98 2.19 -21.97
CA SER A 618 19.15 1.17 -23.02
C SER A 618 17.87 0.34 -23.13
N GLY A 619 17.05 0.63 -24.13
CA GLY A 619 15.86 -0.17 -24.46
C GLY A 619 16.20 -1.35 -25.38
N SER A 620 17.37 -2.00 -25.22
CA SER A 620 17.85 -2.95 -26.21
C SER A 620 17.00 -4.23 -26.20
N ALA A 621 16.13 -4.35 -27.20
CA ALA A 621 15.50 -5.57 -27.69
C ALA A 621 16.53 -6.57 -28.29
N THR A 622 17.75 -6.63 -27.75
CA THR A 622 18.84 -7.50 -28.22
C THR A 622 19.37 -8.36 -27.10
N GLY A 623 18.61 -9.42 -26.84
CA GLY A 623 19.04 -10.68 -26.22
C GLY A 623 18.08 -11.73 -26.75
N GLY A 624 18.51 -12.46 -27.78
CA GLY A 624 17.64 -13.20 -28.71
C GLY A 624 16.53 -14.04 -28.07
N ARG A 625 15.28 -13.63 -28.32
CA ARG A 625 14.17 -14.46 -28.78
C ARG A 625 13.05 -13.52 -29.19
N THR A 626 12.70 -13.56 -30.47
CA THR A 626 11.41 -13.14 -31.05
C THR A 626 10.28 -14.02 -30.51
N ALA A 627 10.13 -14.12 -29.19
CA ALA A 627 8.90 -14.61 -28.60
C ALA A 627 7.94 -13.43 -28.60
N ALA A 628 6.87 -13.54 -29.37
CA ALA A 628 5.69 -12.71 -29.18
C ALA A 628 5.40 -12.67 -27.67
N ILE A 629 5.52 -11.48 -27.07
CA ILE A 629 5.01 -11.27 -25.72
C ILE A 629 3.50 -11.42 -25.89
N PRO A 630 2.84 -12.38 -25.19
CA PRO A 630 1.43 -12.64 -25.42
C PRO A 630 0.65 -11.34 -25.31
N ASP A 631 -0.17 -11.05 -26.30
CA ASP A 631 -1.32 -10.17 -26.10
C ASP A 631 -2.04 -10.70 -24.85
N VAL A 632 -2.37 -9.85 -23.86
CA VAL A 632 -3.07 -10.18 -22.60
C VAL A 632 -2.12 -10.46 -21.38
N PRO A 633 -2.39 -9.93 -20.16
CA PRO A 633 -1.42 -9.13 -19.42
C PRO A 633 -0.41 -9.95 -18.61
N GLY A 634 0.70 -10.24 -19.28
CA GLY A 634 1.99 -10.60 -18.69
C GLY A 634 2.97 -9.42 -18.65
N TYR A 635 2.63 -8.38 -17.88
CA TYR A 635 3.51 -7.35 -17.26
C TYR A 635 4.49 -6.52 -18.12
N ALA A 636 5.01 -5.44 -17.50
CA ALA A 636 6.15 -4.68 -18.01
C ALA A 636 7.28 -4.66 -16.97
N GLY A 637 8.37 -5.37 -17.28
CA GLY A 637 9.67 -5.24 -16.63
C GLY A 637 10.73 -6.09 -17.33
N GLN A 638 11.46 -5.59 -18.32
CA GLN A 638 12.65 -6.33 -18.80
C GLN A 638 13.93 -5.63 -18.38
N VAL A 639 14.89 -6.41 -17.89
CA VAL A 639 16.26 -6.00 -17.55
C VAL A 639 17.20 -7.18 -17.62
N ILE A 640 18.38 -6.93 -18.18
CA ILE A 640 19.55 -7.77 -18.06
C ILE A 640 20.45 -7.10 -16.99
N GLY A 641 20.91 -7.91 -16.03
CA GLY A 641 21.32 -7.49 -14.67
C GLY A 641 22.44 -6.46 -14.53
N MET A 642 22.55 -5.91 -13.32
CA MET A 642 23.77 -5.25 -12.87
C MET A 642 24.87 -6.30 -12.62
N PRO A 643 26.13 -6.02 -12.98
CA PRO A 643 27.26 -6.78 -12.43
C PRO A 643 27.33 -6.54 -10.93
N GLU A 644 27.48 -7.62 -10.16
CA GLU A 644 27.83 -7.57 -8.74
C GLU A 644 29.07 -6.67 -8.54
N ARG A 645 29.06 -5.88 -7.46
CA ARG A 645 30.26 -5.19 -6.94
C ARG A 645 30.66 -5.79 -5.62
#